data_AF-A0AAX3UFX7-F1
#
_entry.id   AF-A0AAX3UFX7-F1
#
_cell.length_a   1.000
_cell.length_b   1.000
_cell.length_c   1.000
_cell.angle_alpha   90.00
_cell.angle_beta   90.00
_cell.angle_gamma   90.00
#
_symmetry.space_group_name_H-M   'P 1'
#
loop_
_entity.id
_entity.type
_entity.pdbx_description
1 polymer ?
#
loop_
_entity_poly.entity_id
_entity_poly.type
_entity_poly.pdbx_seq_one_letter_code
_entity_poly.pdbx_strand_id
1 'polypeptide(L)'
;MKTDNLKKLLHKNRHKLHHSSNKENQLYADFIKIKELKLAKKAIVFNMKRNQIINGQLNKYLHPNSVHIRLKPYFDADIWVKWLGVLGDVTLPNKTNLNGSLLIDKISCYSDEKIEILDYHAWLNIENIKYIEHPDQQLAIGDYIEGISKVKQYGQGKYGLAATFIKKAGIFLGTNRPETLVSGYDRQDSWVVELSNNNLTKKNYTENYLTHNTDEFAANGAHVDVKFQPSRYKKFQQRLQALQQGESNDVLPLVNKSKETYTAEVIRSHAIKIPSIGHKMPQLEVKNIRNVASDRLIFAKYYLPYVSDIKKLGELKPGDKIQFMSEASPSNSGTFNMVTDFKLLTEHEFVPVPTNPNIFLGYIMWLHPEEGESSYIASYQNWALAKDIHTEEISNEIESLRPTSALSELELVNTLDVDKKIVENARKQGLIKPTADSGLTRRYDAKSWDIMRKVIGAQDASTVEHLKDILPIFTTDDIVKQTGIDRSEVDTRIRQEEFFPLNGLHYSINVYGPRVMDLFKARKTVRNLLPNKNTIVTKREIPIDKQMPVPVEKPKKIDTDKILKATVNKTSTEPKKEDKQPIKTVEKAKATEPEKKIEVPKVKIIKHAEPKNKPIANKLISKPVATESAPIEAPKAPVANTGSTILLATFDETKYEYSSPDSQIIEDIMQAAANPTINKMLQVKNIATQQIEIISVKAIMKMQVK
;
A
#
# COMPACT_ATOMS: atom_id res chain seq x y z
N MET A 1 23.54 54.87 -35.69
CA MET A 1 22.99 54.46 -34.37
C MET A 1 24.14 54.03 -33.46
N LYS A 2 24.07 54.23 -32.14
CA LYS A 2 25.15 53.86 -31.20
C LYS A 2 25.13 52.35 -30.86
N THR A 3 26.31 51.75 -30.75
CA THR A 3 26.55 50.30 -30.54
C THR A 3 26.05 49.77 -29.20
N ASP A 4 25.95 50.62 -28.17
CA ASP A 4 25.52 50.22 -26.81
C ASP A 4 24.09 49.67 -26.76
N ASN A 5 23.20 50.17 -27.63
CA ASN A 5 21.84 49.64 -27.75
C ASN A 5 21.85 48.21 -28.30
N LEU A 6 22.80 47.85 -29.16
CA LEU A 6 22.93 46.48 -29.69
C LEU A 6 23.43 45.52 -28.59
N LYS A 7 24.44 45.93 -27.80
CA LYS A 7 24.89 45.15 -26.62
C LYS A 7 23.77 44.99 -25.58
N LYS A 8 22.99 46.04 -25.30
CA LYS A 8 21.82 45.95 -24.40
C LYS A 8 20.71 45.05 -24.95
N LEU A 9 20.48 45.03 -26.27
CA LEU A 9 19.55 44.08 -26.90
C LEU A 9 20.06 42.64 -26.78
N LEU A 10 21.34 42.40 -27.07
CA LEU A 10 21.97 41.08 -26.99
C LEU A 10 21.98 40.52 -25.56
N HIS A 11 22.24 41.35 -24.55
CA HIS A 11 22.10 40.92 -23.14
C HIS A 11 20.65 40.66 -22.75
N LYS A 12 19.69 41.51 -23.13
CA LYS A 12 18.25 41.24 -22.89
C LYS A 12 17.76 39.96 -23.60
N ASN A 13 18.32 39.62 -24.75
CA ASN A 13 18.00 38.38 -25.46
C ASN A 13 18.74 37.16 -24.88
N ARG A 14 19.98 37.31 -24.38
CA ARG A 14 20.66 36.23 -23.63
C ARG A 14 19.90 35.85 -22.36
N HIS A 15 19.35 36.81 -21.61
CA HIS A 15 18.51 36.49 -20.44
C HIS A 15 17.10 35.96 -20.80
N LYS A 16 16.68 36.04 -22.07
CA LYS A 16 15.48 35.32 -22.55
C LYS A 16 15.72 33.83 -22.86
N LEU A 17 16.98 33.35 -22.78
CA LEU A 17 17.31 31.93 -22.86
C LEU A 17 17.21 31.18 -21.53
N HIS A 18 16.68 31.79 -20.46
CA HIS A 18 16.18 31.02 -19.32
C HIS A 18 15.06 30.09 -19.79
N HIS A 19 15.33 28.78 -19.81
CA HIS A 19 14.38 27.76 -20.23
C HIS A 19 13.12 27.78 -19.35
N SER A 20 11.99 28.11 -19.97
CA SER A 20 10.66 27.76 -19.44
C SER A 20 10.18 26.48 -20.12
N SER A 21 10.72 25.34 -19.68
CA SER A 21 10.38 24.00 -20.18
C SER A 21 8.86 23.72 -20.14
N ASN A 22 8.14 24.35 -19.20
CA ASN A 22 6.68 24.31 -19.05
C ASN A 22 5.87 24.58 -20.33
N LYS A 23 6.44 25.17 -21.39
CA LYS A 23 5.70 25.56 -22.61
C LYS A 23 5.59 24.48 -23.71
N GLU A 24 6.38 23.41 -23.67
CA GLU A 24 6.17 22.33 -24.65
C GLU A 24 5.08 21.35 -24.20
N ASN A 25 4.97 21.10 -22.89
CA ASN A 25 4.00 20.19 -22.27
C ASN A 25 2.53 20.70 -22.29
N GLN A 26 2.22 21.71 -23.12
CA GLN A 26 0.88 22.31 -23.23
C GLN A 26 0.51 22.54 -24.70
N LEU A 27 -0.73 22.17 -25.03
CA LEU A 27 -1.46 22.56 -26.23
C LEU A 27 -2.47 23.63 -25.81
N TYR A 28 -2.54 24.75 -26.53
CA TYR A 28 -3.60 25.73 -26.37
C TYR A 28 -4.51 25.68 -27.60
N ALA A 29 -5.83 25.74 -27.43
CA ALA A 29 -6.75 25.87 -28.56
C ALA A 29 -6.84 27.34 -28.99
N ASP A 30 -5.84 27.81 -29.74
CA ASP A 30 -5.77 29.17 -30.25
C ASP A 30 -6.90 29.41 -31.26
N PHE A 31 -7.77 30.37 -30.94
CA PHE A 31 -8.94 30.71 -31.74
C PHE A 31 -8.85 32.11 -32.34
N ILE A 32 -9.66 32.33 -33.37
CA ILE A 32 -9.97 33.65 -33.96
C ILE A 32 -11.21 34.18 -33.26
N LYS A 33 -11.25 35.49 -32.95
CA LYS A 33 -12.48 36.09 -32.43
C LYS A 33 -13.44 36.39 -33.57
N ILE A 34 -14.74 36.08 -33.41
CA ILE A 34 -15.77 36.33 -34.44
C ILE A 34 -15.79 37.79 -34.93
N LYS A 35 -15.39 38.75 -34.09
CA LYS A 35 -15.23 40.17 -34.47
C LYS A 35 -14.11 40.40 -35.50
N GLU A 36 -13.03 39.64 -35.45
CA GLU A 36 -11.88 39.76 -36.38
C GLU A 36 -12.27 39.36 -37.81
N LEU A 37 -13.15 38.35 -37.96
CA LEU A 37 -13.68 37.92 -39.26
C LEU A 37 -14.62 38.95 -39.93
N LYS A 38 -15.05 40.00 -39.23
CA LYS A 38 -15.85 41.10 -39.81
C LYS A 38 -14.98 42.22 -40.40
N LEU A 39 -13.68 42.24 -40.10
CA LEU A 39 -12.78 43.36 -40.43
C LEU A 39 -11.78 43.05 -41.56
N ALA A 40 -11.70 41.80 -42.02
CA ALA A 40 -10.76 41.37 -43.05
C ALA A 40 -11.30 40.16 -43.85
N LYS A 41 -10.67 39.87 -45.00
CA LYS A 41 -10.99 38.66 -45.81
C LYS A 41 -10.75 37.40 -44.96
N LYS A 42 -11.79 36.59 -44.73
CA LYS A 42 -11.77 35.41 -43.83
C LYS A 42 -10.53 34.52 -44.01
N ALA A 43 -10.20 34.16 -45.27
CA ALA A 43 -9.05 33.33 -45.60
C ALA A 43 -7.73 33.87 -45.03
N ILE A 44 -7.49 35.19 -45.11
CA ILE A 44 -6.27 35.81 -44.59
C ILE A 44 -6.21 35.65 -43.06
N VAL A 45 -7.31 35.88 -42.35
CA VAL A 45 -7.37 35.74 -40.88
C VAL A 45 -7.09 34.29 -40.44
N PHE A 46 -7.69 33.31 -41.13
CA PHE A 46 -7.44 31.89 -40.88
C PHE A 46 -5.98 31.47 -41.13
N ASN A 47 -5.42 31.82 -42.29
CA ASN A 47 -4.02 31.52 -42.60
C ASN A 47 -3.03 32.24 -41.67
N MET A 48 -3.33 33.47 -41.24
CA MET A 48 -2.55 34.20 -40.22
C MET A 48 -2.57 33.47 -38.87
N LYS A 49 -3.74 33.00 -38.40
CA LYS A 49 -3.85 32.22 -37.17
C LYS A 49 -3.10 30.90 -37.27
N ARG A 50 -3.21 30.17 -38.39
CA ARG A 50 -2.42 28.94 -38.63
C ARG A 50 -0.92 29.23 -38.54
N ASN A 51 -0.44 30.28 -39.19
CA ASN A 51 0.97 30.67 -39.11
C ASN A 51 1.41 31.11 -37.69
N GLN A 52 0.51 31.62 -36.84
CA GLN A 52 0.80 31.83 -35.40
C GLN A 52 1.00 30.48 -34.68
N ILE A 53 0.12 29.49 -34.92
CA ILE A 53 0.19 28.15 -34.33
C ILE A 53 1.46 27.41 -34.75
N ILE A 54 1.87 27.49 -36.02
CA ILE A 54 3.13 26.91 -36.53
C ILE A 54 4.35 27.40 -35.73
N ASN A 55 4.41 28.70 -35.42
CA ASN A 55 5.53 29.31 -34.69
C ASN A 55 5.40 29.15 -33.16
N GLY A 56 4.18 29.15 -32.64
CA GLY A 56 3.88 29.08 -31.22
C GLY A 56 3.94 27.66 -30.66
N GLN A 57 3.23 26.73 -31.30
CA GLN A 57 2.74 25.50 -30.66
C GLN A 57 3.38 24.20 -31.15
N LEU A 58 3.81 24.11 -32.42
CA LEU A 58 4.49 22.92 -32.94
C LEU A 58 5.75 22.60 -32.12
N ASN A 59 6.13 21.31 -32.06
CA ASN A 59 7.25 20.85 -31.25
C ASN A 59 8.60 21.43 -31.72
N LYS A 60 9.48 21.66 -30.75
CA LYS A 60 10.73 22.41 -30.84
C LYS A 60 11.94 21.59 -30.39
N TYR A 61 11.71 20.53 -29.62
CA TYR A 61 12.69 19.50 -29.27
C TYR A 61 12.32 18.17 -29.94
N LEU A 62 13.31 17.29 -30.17
CA LEU A 62 13.05 15.88 -30.48
C LEU A 62 12.86 15.11 -29.18
N HIS A 63 11.90 14.19 -29.11
CA HIS A 63 11.59 13.38 -27.92
C HIS A 63 11.86 11.89 -28.18
N PRO A 64 13.12 11.45 -28.35
CA PRO A 64 13.46 10.07 -28.75
C PRO A 64 12.97 9.02 -27.74
N ASN A 65 12.97 9.39 -26.45
CA ASN A 65 12.53 8.56 -25.35
C ASN A 65 11.01 8.58 -25.11
N SER A 66 10.21 9.22 -25.98
CA SER A 66 8.75 9.03 -25.94
C SER A 66 8.43 7.59 -26.33
N VAL A 67 7.88 6.84 -25.36
CA VAL A 67 7.26 5.51 -25.56
C VAL A 67 5.74 5.61 -25.57
N HIS A 68 5.20 6.82 -25.63
CA HIS A 68 3.77 7.10 -25.77
C HIS A 68 2.89 6.55 -24.62
N ILE A 69 3.46 6.55 -23.41
CA ILE A 69 2.92 5.79 -22.26
C ILE A 69 1.49 6.19 -21.85
N ARG A 70 1.08 7.46 -22.03
CA ARG A 70 -0.28 7.94 -21.73
C ARG A 70 -1.36 7.40 -22.68
N LEU A 71 -0.97 6.74 -23.78
CA LEU A 71 -1.91 6.02 -24.65
C LEU A 71 -2.10 4.55 -24.21
N LYS A 72 -1.17 3.98 -23.43
CA LYS A 72 -1.27 2.60 -22.92
C LYS A 72 -2.60 2.32 -22.19
N PRO A 73 -3.14 3.18 -21.31
CA PRO A 73 -4.39 2.89 -20.60
C PRO A 73 -5.58 2.67 -21.54
N TYR A 74 -5.63 3.35 -22.67
CA TYR A 74 -6.72 3.19 -23.65
C TYR A 74 -6.62 1.87 -24.41
N PHE A 75 -5.38 1.41 -24.69
CA PHE A 75 -5.13 0.07 -25.21
C PHE A 75 -5.45 -1.03 -24.18
N ASP A 76 -5.04 -0.85 -22.93
CA ASP A 76 -5.28 -1.80 -21.84
C ASP A 76 -6.78 -1.98 -21.50
N ALA A 77 -7.59 -0.94 -21.69
CA ALA A 77 -9.05 -0.96 -21.51
C ALA A 77 -9.82 -1.29 -22.80
N ASP A 78 -9.11 -1.41 -23.92
CA ASP A 78 -9.62 -1.49 -25.29
C ASP A 78 -10.65 -0.43 -25.69
N ILE A 79 -10.50 0.79 -25.16
CA ILE A 79 -11.41 1.91 -25.45
C ILE A 79 -10.83 2.89 -26.48
N TRP A 80 -11.74 3.56 -27.18
CA TRP A 80 -11.40 4.63 -28.11
C TRP A 80 -11.02 5.92 -27.37
N VAL A 81 -9.90 6.53 -27.76
CA VAL A 81 -9.44 7.84 -27.25
C VAL A 81 -9.95 8.96 -28.16
N LYS A 82 -10.65 9.95 -27.58
CA LYS A 82 -10.95 11.23 -28.23
C LYS A 82 -9.77 12.18 -28.02
N TRP A 83 -9.28 12.80 -29.08
CA TRP A 83 -8.08 13.64 -29.03
C TRP A 83 -8.16 14.88 -29.94
N LEU A 84 -7.34 15.86 -29.59
CA LEU A 84 -7.02 17.06 -30.35
C LEU A 84 -5.50 17.13 -30.53
N GLY A 85 -5.01 17.45 -31.72
CA GLY A 85 -3.59 17.68 -31.98
C GLY A 85 -3.39 18.68 -33.12
N VAL A 86 -2.14 18.94 -33.51
CA VAL A 86 -1.79 19.86 -34.59
C VAL A 86 -1.04 19.12 -35.69
N LEU A 87 -1.38 19.35 -36.96
CA LEU A 87 -0.65 18.77 -38.10
C LEU A 87 0.76 19.38 -38.19
N GLY A 88 1.77 18.61 -37.80
CA GLY A 88 3.16 19.05 -37.68
C GLY A 88 4.03 18.83 -38.93
N ASP A 89 3.74 17.79 -39.71
CA ASP A 89 4.39 17.43 -40.99
C ASP A 89 3.58 16.33 -41.72
N VAL A 90 3.95 15.97 -42.95
CA VAL A 90 3.40 14.82 -43.68
C VAL A 90 4.50 14.00 -44.37
N THR A 91 4.32 12.68 -44.45
CA THR A 91 5.13 11.79 -45.29
C THR A 91 4.37 11.40 -46.55
N LEU A 92 5.06 11.40 -47.68
CA LEU A 92 4.53 10.95 -48.96
C LEU A 92 4.64 9.42 -49.12
N PRO A 93 3.77 8.80 -49.93
CA PRO A 93 3.90 7.43 -50.43
C PRO A 93 5.33 7.05 -50.84
N ASN A 94 5.78 5.88 -50.40
CA ASN A 94 7.11 5.35 -50.66
C ASN A 94 7.13 3.82 -50.46
N LYS A 95 8.28 3.17 -50.70
CA LYS A 95 8.42 1.70 -50.70
C LYS A 95 8.07 0.99 -49.37
N THR A 96 8.10 1.68 -48.23
CA THR A 96 7.78 1.09 -46.91
C THR A 96 6.52 1.66 -46.26
N ASN A 97 5.98 2.76 -46.79
CA ASN A 97 4.67 3.30 -46.44
C ASN A 97 3.97 3.73 -47.73
N LEU A 98 3.07 2.88 -48.24
CA LEU A 98 2.42 3.05 -49.53
C LEU A 98 1.39 4.20 -49.56
N ASN A 99 0.81 4.56 -48.41
CA ASN A 99 -0.26 5.55 -48.31
C ASN A 99 0.20 6.91 -47.77
N GLY A 100 1.35 6.94 -47.07
CA GLY A 100 1.83 8.12 -46.35
C GLY A 100 1.23 8.26 -44.94
N SER A 101 1.75 9.20 -44.16
CA SER A 101 1.32 9.46 -42.78
C SER A 101 1.28 10.94 -42.45
N LEU A 102 0.33 11.31 -41.59
CA LEU A 102 0.23 12.61 -40.95
C LEU A 102 1.04 12.58 -39.64
N LEU A 103 1.90 13.58 -39.40
CA LEU A 103 2.51 13.79 -38.08
C LEU A 103 1.57 14.66 -37.25
N ILE A 104 1.05 14.11 -36.16
CA ILE A 104 0.26 14.87 -35.19
C ILE A 104 1.19 15.28 -34.04
N ASP A 105 1.56 16.55 -33.99
CA ASP A 105 2.23 17.17 -32.84
C ASP A 105 1.18 17.44 -31.74
N LYS A 106 1.56 17.22 -30.47
CA LYS A 106 0.80 17.52 -29.24
C LYS A 106 -0.59 16.88 -29.17
N ILE A 107 -0.64 15.57 -29.40
CA ILE A 107 -1.86 14.76 -29.21
C ILE A 107 -2.32 14.93 -27.76
N SER A 108 -3.54 15.41 -27.56
CA SER A 108 -4.07 15.81 -26.26
C SER A 108 -5.50 15.31 -26.07
N CYS A 109 -5.83 14.81 -24.89
CA CYS A 109 -7.22 14.70 -24.46
C CYS A 109 -7.71 16.09 -24.02
N TYR A 110 -9.01 16.35 -24.17
CA TYR A 110 -9.57 17.65 -23.83
C TYR A 110 -11.03 17.56 -23.37
N SER A 111 -11.29 18.21 -22.24
CA SER A 111 -12.62 18.58 -21.75
C SER A 111 -12.90 20.06 -22.05
N ASP A 112 -14.02 20.58 -21.56
CA ASP A 112 -14.30 22.02 -21.54
C ASP A 112 -13.45 22.79 -20.49
N GLU A 113 -12.81 22.09 -19.54
CA GLU A 113 -11.99 22.67 -18.47
C GLU A 113 -10.49 22.67 -18.78
N LYS A 114 -9.95 21.55 -19.29
CA LYS A 114 -8.51 21.27 -19.35
C LYS A 114 -8.15 20.48 -20.60
N ILE A 115 -7.19 21.00 -21.36
CA ILE A 115 -6.47 20.25 -22.39
C ILE A 115 -5.23 19.65 -21.71
N GLU A 116 -5.02 18.34 -21.86
CA GLU A 116 -3.84 17.65 -21.32
C GLU A 116 -3.17 16.80 -22.41
N ILE A 117 -1.85 16.98 -22.58
CA ILE A 117 -1.09 16.23 -23.58
C ILE A 117 -1.05 14.73 -23.21
N LEU A 118 -1.47 13.90 -24.15
CA LEU A 118 -1.24 12.46 -24.19
C LEU A 118 0.15 12.17 -24.77
N ASP A 119 0.49 12.82 -25.88
CA ASP A 119 1.78 12.64 -26.54
C ASP A 119 2.38 13.93 -27.11
N TYR A 120 3.71 14.00 -27.08
CA TYR A 120 4.44 14.98 -27.86
C TYR A 120 4.17 14.79 -29.35
N HIS A 121 4.27 13.57 -29.89
CA HIS A 121 4.07 13.34 -31.33
C HIS A 121 3.78 11.88 -31.68
N ALA A 122 2.89 11.65 -32.64
CA ALA A 122 2.75 10.33 -33.28
C ALA A 122 2.43 10.46 -34.79
N TRP A 123 2.78 9.40 -35.54
CA TRP A 123 2.48 9.28 -36.96
C TRP A 123 1.21 8.47 -37.18
N LEU A 124 0.18 9.10 -37.76
CA LEU A 124 -1.05 8.46 -38.20
C LEU A 124 -0.92 8.10 -39.69
N ASN A 125 -0.70 6.82 -40.01
CA ASN A 125 -0.75 6.33 -41.40
C ASN A 125 -2.19 6.37 -41.92
N ILE A 126 -2.37 6.89 -43.13
CA ILE A 126 -3.66 7.15 -43.78
C ILE A 126 -4.52 5.88 -43.94
N GLU A 127 -3.92 4.68 -44.05
CA GLU A 127 -4.61 3.37 -44.00
C GLU A 127 -5.50 3.18 -42.74
N ASN A 128 -5.18 3.90 -41.66
CA ASN A 128 -5.87 3.82 -40.38
C ASN A 128 -6.99 4.88 -40.27
N ILE A 129 -7.08 5.84 -41.20
CA ILE A 129 -8.17 6.83 -41.23
C ILE A 129 -9.37 6.16 -41.92
N LYS A 130 -10.28 5.63 -41.10
CA LYS A 130 -11.43 4.81 -41.53
C LYS A 130 -12.57 5.64 -42.10
N TYR A 131 -12.73 6.88 -41.64
CA TYR A 131 -13.74 7.83 -42.11
C TYR A 131 -13.36 9.27 -41.72
N ILE A 132 -13.87 10.25 -42.46
CA ILE A 132 -13.86 11.68 -42.10
C ILE A 132 -15.29 12.23 -42.09
N GLU A 133 -15.67 13.02 -41.09
CA GLU A 133 -17.05 13.55 -40.99
C GLU A 133 -17.36 14.61 -42.07
N HIS A 134 -16.38 15.48 -42.35
CA HIS A 134 -16.47 16.42 -43.46
C HIS A 134 -15.98 15.74 -44.74
N PRO A 135 -16.81 15.55 -45.77
CA PRO A 135 -16.33 15.10 -47.07
C PRO A 135 -15.35 16.13 -47.65
N ASP A 136 -14.30 15.63 -48.29
CA ASP A 136 -13.27 16.37 -49.02
C ASP A 136 -12.52 17.41 -48.14
N GLN A 137 -11.85 16.89 -47.11
CA GLN A 137 -11.12 17.66 -46.11
C GLN A 137 -9.68 17.94 -46.55
N GLN A 138 -9.41 19.17 -47.01
CA GLN A 138 -8.05 19.69 -47.16
C GLN A 138 -7.40 19.98 -45.79
N LEU A 139 -6.09 19.76 -45.69
CA LEU A 139 -5.29 19.94 -44.47
C LEU A 139 -4.01 20.74 -44.78
N ALA A 140 -3.62 21.63 -43.86
CA ALA A 140 -2.38 22.41 -43.92
C ALA A 140 -1.58 22.28 -42.62
N ILE A 141 -0.24 22.39 -42.71
CA ILE A 141 0.64 22.35 -41.52
C ILE A 141 0.24 23.48 -40.55
N GLY A 142 0.01 23.13 -39.29
CA GLY A 142 -0.50 24.04 -38.25
C GLY A 142 -2.03 24.06 -38.06
N ASP A 143 -2.80 23.31 -38.86
CA ASP A 143 -4.22 23.05 -38.55
C ASP A 143 -4.33 22.18 -37.30
N TYR A 144 -5.34 22.43 -36.47
CA TYR A 144 -5.80 21.47 -35.46
C TYR A 144 -6.56 20.33 -36.12
N ILE A 145 -6.44 19.11 -35.58
CA ILE A 145 -7.20 17.93 -35.98
C ILE A 145 -7.89 17.35 -34.74
N GLU A 146 -9.23 17.24 -34.79
CA GLU A 146 -10.08 16.54 -33.82
C GLU A 146 -10.36 15.13 -34.34
N GLY A 147 -10.01 14.11 -33.57
CA GLY A 147 -10.21 12.71 -33.92
C GLY A 147 -10.68 11.84 -32.76
N ILE A 148 -11.18 10.66 -33.10
CA ILE A 148 -11.39 9.55 -32.18
C ILE A 148 -10.67 8.33 -32.76
N SER A 149 -9.85 7.65 -31.97
CA SER A 149 -9.05 6.50 -32.41
C SER A 149 -9.07 5.34 -31.43
N LYS A 150 -9.07 4.10 -31.93
CA LYS A 150 -8.55 2.95 -31.17
C LYS A 150 -7.03 3.11 -31.04
N VAL A 151 -6.43 2.61 -29.96
CA VAL A 151 -4.97 2.64 -29.76
C VAL A 151 -4.39 1.27 -30.14
N LYS A 152 -3.21 1.24 -30.78
CA LYS A 152 -2.42 0.01 -30.99
C LYS A 152 -1.05 0.12 -30.36
N GLN A 153 -0.57 -1.00 -29.83
CA GLN A 153 0.84 -1.18 -29.49
C GLN A 153 1.65 -1.44 -30.76
N TYR A 154 2.86 -0.89 -30.81
CA TYR A 154 3.91 -1.25 -31.76
C TYR A 154 5.24 -1.53 -31.02
N GLY A 155 6.26 -1.97 -31.76
CA GLY A 155 7.46 -2.61 -31.21
C GLY A 155 8.12 -1.88 -30.03
N GLN A 156 8.70 -2.66 -29.11
CA GLN A 156 9.38 -2.20 -27.89
C GLN A 156 8.48 -1.41 -26.92
N GLY A 157 7.19 -1.77 -26.82
CA GLY A 157 6.29 -1.20 -25.81
C GLY A 157 5.85 0.24 -26.10
N LYS A 158 5.86 0.64 -27.38
CA LYS A 158 5.38 1.94 -27.85
C LYS A 158 3.89 1.85 -28.24
N TYR A 159 3.14 2.95 -28.12
CA TYR A 159 1.70 2.99 -28.42
C TYR A 159 1.39 4.14 -29.39
N GLY A 160 0.28 4.05 -30.12
CA GLY A 160 -0.18 5.14 -30.97
C GLY A 160 -1.53 4.89 -31.63
N LEU A 161 -1.91 5.83 -32.49
CA LEU A 161 -3.23 5.84 -33.11
C LEU A 161 -3.38 4.70 -34.13
N ALA A 162 -4.43 3.90 -33.97
CA ALA A 162 -4.87 2.86 -34.88
C ALA A 162 -6.05 3.37 -35.72
N ALA A 163 -7.04 2.51 -36.00
CA ALA A 163 -8.30 2.88 -36.63
C ALA A 163 -8.86 4.20 -36.04
N THR A 164 -9.08 5.17 -36.92
CA THR A 164 -9.32 6.58 -36.59
C THR A 164 -10.46 7.14 -37.41
N PHE A 165 -11.36 7.84 -36.74
CA PHE A 165 -12.39 8.71 -37.31
C PHE A 165 -11.97 10.16 -37.07
N ILE A 166 -11.79 10.95 -38.13
CA ILE A 166 -11.50 12.39 -38.00
C ILE A 166 -12.81 13.17 -38.06
N LYS A 167 -13.10 13.92 -37.00
CA LYS A 167 -14.34 14.71 -36.92
C LYS A 167 -14.19 16.04 -37.63
N LYS A 168 -13.12 16.78 -37.34
CA LYS A 168 -12.91 18.16 -37.82
C LYS A 168 -11.42 18.46 -37.94
N ALA A 169 -11.04 19.31 -38.90
CA ALA A 169 -9.65 19.72 -39.06
C ALA A 169 -9.51 21.13 -39.65
N GLY A 170 -8.89 22.04 -38.90
CA GLY A 170 -8.75 23.45 -39.28
C GLY A 170 -8.38 24.35 -38.11
N ILE A 171 -9.09 25.47 -37.94
CA ILE A 171 -8.76 26.51 -36.97
C ILE A 171 -9.97 26.85 -36.09
N PHE A 172 -9.76 27.07 -34.79
CA PHE A 172 -10.85 27.44 -33.88
C PHE A 172 -11.36 28.87 -34.12
N LEU A 173 -12.66 29.03 -33.97
CA LEU A 173 -13.41 30.27 -33.96
C LEU A 173 -14.20 30.36 -32.66
N GLY A 174 -14.41 31.58 -32.15
CA GLY A 174 -15.32 31.82 -31.04
C GLY A 174 -15.42 33.28 -30.62
N THR A 175 -16.13 33.55 -29.55
CA THR A 175 -16.40 34.87 -29.00
C THR A 175 -15.34 35.22 -27.97
N ASN A 176 -15.24 34.40 -26.92
CA ASN A 176 -14.33 34.60 -25.78
C ASN A 176 -13.49 33.35 -25.45
N ARG A 177 -13.87 32.18 -25.98
CA ARG A 177 -13.15 30.90 -25.87
C ARG A 177 -13.15 30.20 -27.23
N PRO A 178 -12.34 29.16 -27.47
CA PRO A 178 -12.55 28.28 -28.64
C PRO A 178 -13.94 27.65 -28.55
N GLU A 179 -14.79 27.89 -29.55
CA GLU A 179 -16.21 27.48 -29.57
C GLU A 179 -16.53 26.56 -30.76
N THR A 180 -15.84 26.70 -31.90
CA THR A 180 -16.05 25.86 -33.09
C THR A 180 -14.76 25.69 -33.88
N LEU A 181 -14.36 24.44 -34.14
CA LEU A 181 -13.29 24.12 -35.08
C LEU A 181 -13.83 24.26 -36.52
N VAL A 182 -13.30 25.23 -37.29
CA VAL A 182 -13.77 25.56 -38.64
C VAL A 182 -12.91 24.82 -39.67
N SER A 183 -13.49 23.78 -40.28
CA SER A 183 -12.75 22.84 -41.11
C SER A 183 -12.61 23.26 -42.59
N GLY A 184 -13.67 23.87 -43.16
CA GLY A 184 -13.77 24.24 -44.57
C GLY A 184 -13.34 25.67 -44.91
N TYR A 185 -12.20 26.13 -44.36
CA TYR A 185 -11.65 27.45 -44.71
C TYR A 185 -10.65 27.35 -45.87
N ASP A 186 -10.57 28.41 -46.69
CA ASP A 186 -9.60 28.55 -47.78
C ASP A 186 -8.16 28.61 -47.25
N ARG A 187 -7.40 27.56 -47.53
CA ARG A 187 -5.98 27.40 -47.17
C ARG A 187 -5.02 27.97 -48.21
N GLN A 188 -5.55 28.40 -49.36
CA GLN A 188 -4.77 28.80 -50.54
C GLN A 188 -3.77 27.69 -50.89
N ASP A 189 -2.65 28.01 -51.54
CA ASP A 189 -1.57 27.08 -51.86
C ASP A 189 -0.84 26.46 -50.62
N SER A 190 -1.39 26.57 -49.41
CA SER A 190 -0.77 26.09 -48.17
C SER A 190 -1.22 24.68 -47.74
N TRP A 191 -2.22 24.11 -48.42
CA TRP A 191 -2.63 22.72 -48.17
C TRP A 191 -1.50 21.74 -48.57
N VAL A 192 -1.46 20.58 -47.92
CA VAL A 192 -0.44 19.54 -48.13
C VAL A 192 -1.04 18.15 -48.34
N VAL A 193 -2.26 17.94 -47.84
CA VAL A 193 -3.06 16.74 -47.99
C VAL A 193 -4.52 17.15 -48.24
N GLU A 194 -5.20 16.37 -49.07
CA GLU A 194 -6.66 16.36 -49.21
C GLU A 194 -7.14 14.92 -48.97
N LEU A 195 -8.07 14.74 -48.03
CA LEU A 195 -8.65 13.43 -47.69
C LEU A 195 -10.11 13.38 -48.18
N SER A 196 -10.54 12.25 -48.74
CA SER A 196 -11.89 12.10 -49.30
C SER A 196 -12.49 10.70 -49.03
N ASN A 197 -13.81 10.64 -48.84
CA ASN A 197 -14.52 9.41 -48.49
C ASN A 197 -14.96 8.65 -49.75
N ASN A 198 -14.33 7.50 -50.02
CA ASN A 198 -14.81 6.54 -51.02
C ASN A 198 -16.06 5.77 -50.54
N ASN A 199 -16.56 4.87 -51.39
CA ASN A 199 -17.77 4.07 -51.08
C ASN A 199 -17.54 3.07 -49.93
N LEU A 200 -16.31 2.60 -49.72
CA LEU A 200 -15.99 1.65 -48.65
C LEU A 200 -15.96 2.34 -47.27
N THR A 201 -15.42 3.56 -47.15
CA THR A 201 -15.44 4.30 -45.87
C THR A 201 -16.87 4.70 -45.48
N LYS A 202 -17.67 5.15 -46.45
CA LYS A 202 -19.10 5.47 -46.25
C LYS A 202 -19.89 4.23 -45.79
N LYS A 203 -19.67 3.07 -46.43
CA LYS A 203 -20.27 1.80 -46.02
C LYS A 203 -19.85 1.41 -44.60
N ASN A 204 -18.55 1.40 -44.31
CA ASN A 204 -18.01 1.04 -42.99
C ASN A 204 -18.55 1.95 -41.87
N TYR A 205 -18.63 3.26 -42.09
CA TYR A 205 -19.23 4.19 -41.13
C TYR A 205 -20.72 3.90 -40.90
N THR A 206 -21.48 3.69 -41.96
CA THR A 206 -22.94 3.48 -41.87
C THR A 206 -23.29 2.14 -41.21
N GLU A 207 -22.59 1.06 -41.59
CA GLU A 207 -22.89 -0.30 -41.15
C GLU A 207 -22.25 -0.67 -39.80
N ASN A 208 -21.11 -0.06 -39.44
CA ASN A 208 -20.34 -0.44 -38.24
C ASN A 208 -20.15 0.70 -37.22
N TYR A 209 -19.90 1.94 -37.66
CA TYR A 209 -19.71 3.05 -36.70
C TYR A 209 -21.04 3.52 -36.09
N LEU A 210 -22.05 3.81 -36.92
CA LEU A 210 -23.36 4.26 -36.44
C LEU A 210 -24.13 3.17 -35.67
N THR A 211 -23.92 1.90 -36.00
CA THR A 211 -24.46 0.74 -35.28
C THR A 211 -23.70 0.42 -33.99
N HIS A 212 -22.66 1.19 -33.66
CA HIS A 212 -21.79 1.01 -32.49
C HIS A 212 -20.95 -0.28 -32.49
N ASN A 213 -20.87 -1.00 -33.62
CA ASN A 213 -19.93 -2.11 -33.83
C ASN A 213 -18.50 -1.58 -34.12
N THR A 214 -17.89 -0.97 -33.10
CA THR A 214 -16.62 -0.23 -33.28
C THR A 214 -15.42 -1.12 -33.58
N ASP A 215 -15.47 -2.41 -33.27
CA ASP A 215 -14.41 -3.36 -33.58
C ASP A 215 -14.39 -3.77 -35.05
N GLU A 216 -15.55 -4.09 -35.63
CA GLU A 216 -15.64 -4.29 -37.09
C GLU A 216 -15.26 -3.00 -37.82
N PHE A 217 -15.72 -1.82 -37.34
CA PHE A 217 -15.30 -0.54 -37.92
C PHE A 217 -13.77 -0.35 -37.92
N ALA A 218 -13.06 -0.87 -36.91
CA ALA A 218 -11.62 -0.81 -36.80
C ALA A 218 -10.89 -1.88 -37.66
N ALA A 219 -11.42 -3.10 -37.68
CA ALA A 219 -10.85 -4.24 -38.41
C ALA A 219 -11.02 -4.11 -39.94
N ASN A 220 -12.10 -3.46 -40.39
CA ASN A 220 -12.44 -3.33 -41.80
C ASN A 220 -11.32 -2.65 -42.62
N GLY A 221 -11.04 -3.18 -43.82
CA GLY A 221 -9.99 -2.67 -44.71
C GLY A 221 -10.23 -1.28 -45.31
N ALA A 222 -11.45 -0.74 -45.19
CA ALA A 222 -11.79 0.60 -45.65
C ALA A 222 -10.88 1.68 -45.05
N HIS A 223 -10.45 2.62 -45.88
CA HIS A 223 -9.69 3.82 -45.51
C HIS A 223 -9.91 4.91 -46.57
N VAL A 224 -9.63 6.16 -46.22
CA VAL A 224 -9.90 7.32 -47.08
C VAL A 224 -8.94 7.43 -48.27
N ASP A 225 -9.45 7.96 -49.38
CA ASP A 225 -8.62 8.34 -50.53
C ASP A 225 -7.84 9.62 -50.21
N VAL A 226 -6.61 9.74 -50.70
CA VAL A 226 -5.73 10.89 -50.43
C VAL A 226 -5.11 11.48 -51.70
N LYS A 227 -5.00 12.82 -51.72
CA LYS A 227 -4.13 13.58 -52.64
C LYS A 227 -3.12 14.39 -51.84
N PHE A 228 -1.93 14.61 -52.41
CA PHE A 228 -0.84 15.33 -51.76
C PHE A 228 -0.42 16.56 -52.58
N GLN A 229 0.02 17.62 -51.89
CA GLN A 229 0.69 18.77 -52.48
C GLN A 229 2.06 18.98 -51.80
N PRO A 230 3.12 19.37 -52.55
CA PRO A 230 4.42 19.69 -51.96
C PRO A 230 4.34 20.78 -50.88
N SER A 231 4.71 20.43 -49.65
CA SER A 231 4.70 21.38 -48.53
C SER A 231 5.66 22.55 -48.75
N ARG A 232 5.15 23.78 -48.59
CA ARG A 232 5.95 25.02 -48.54
C ARG A 232 6.67 25.22 -47.20
N TYR A 233 6.44 24.35 -46.21
CA TYR A 233 7.03 24.41 -44.88
C TYR A 233 8.20 23.42 -44.73
N LYS A 234 9.19 23.76 -43.90
CA LYS A 234 10.31 22.85 -43.57
C LYS A 234 9.79 21.58 -42.89
N LYS A 235 10.30 20.42 -43.31
CA LYS A 235 10.00 19.11 -42.70
C LYS A 235 10.39 19.10 -41.22
N PHE A 236 9.74 18.26 -40.41
CA PHE A 236 9.90 18.13 -38.96
C PHE A 236 11.37 18.13 -38.51
N GLN A 237 12.19 17.22 -39.04
CA GLN A 237 13.62 17.14 -38.68
C GLN A 237 14.40 18.41 -39.05
N GLN A 238 14.12 19.01 -40.22
CA GLN A 238 14.75 20.25 -40.68
C GLN A 238 14.32 21.46 -39.83
N ARG A 239 13.08 21.45 -39.33
CA ARG A 239 12.53 22.45 -38.40
C ARG A 239 13.25 22.39 -37.06
N LEU A 240 13.38 21.19 -36.47
CA LEU A 240 14.08 20.97 -35.20
C LEU A 240 15.58 21.31 -35.29
N GLN A 241 16.26 20.86 -36.35
CA GLN A 241 17.67 21.20 -36.61
C GLN A 241 17.88 22.73 -36.71
N ALA A 242 16.99 23.43 -37.43
CA ALA A 242 17.07 24.88 -37.58
C ALA A 242 16.78 25.68 -36.29
N LEU A 243 16.15 25.07 -35.29
CA LEU A 243 15.91 25.69 -33.98
C LEU A 243 17.12 25.57 -33.04
N GLN A 244 18.05 24.65 -33.30
CA GLN A 244 19.23 24.37 -32.46
C GLN A 244 18.91 23.95 -31.01
N GLN A 245 17.69 23.47 -30.72
CA GLN A 245 17.24 23.16 -29.35
C GLN A 245 17.56 21.72 -28.88
N GLY A 246 17.92 20.82 -29.80
CA GLY A 246 18.39 19.47 -29.47
C GLY A 246 17.28 18.47 -29.13
N GLU A 247 17.64 17.46 -28.33
CA GLU A 247 16.73 16.41 -27.87
C GLU A 247 16.32 16.65 -26.41
N SER A 248 15.06 16.35 -26.08
CA SER A 248 14.60 16.26 -24.69
C SER A 248 14.49 14.80 -24.24
N ASN A 249 14.81 14.58 -22.97
CA ASN A 249 14.63 13.31 -22.28
C ASN A 249 13.39 13.31 -21.36
N ASP A 250 12.56 14.36 -21.42
CA ASP A 250 11.32 14.42 -20.68
C ASP A 250 10.33 13.36 -21.17
N VAL A 251 9.73 12.63 -20.23
CA VAL A 251 8.70 11.62 -20.50
C VAL A 251 7.42 12.03 -19.76
N LEU A 252 6.31 12.09 -20.48
CA LEU A 252 5.00 12.44 -19.93
C LEU A 252 4.57 11.38 -18.89
N PRO A 253 4.41 11.74 -17.61
CA PRO A 253 4.12 10.76 -16.55
C PRO A 253 2.67 10.25 -16.63
N LEU A 254 2.37 9.03 -16.19
CA LEU A 254 0.97 8.56 -16.14
C LEU A 254 0.17 9.35 -15.12
N VAL A 255 0.66 9.44 -13.88
CA VAL A 255 0.06 10.22 -12.80
C VAL A 255 0.68 11.62 -12.76
N ASN A 256 -0.12 12.66 -12.51
CA ASN A 256 0.41 14.03 -12.42
C ASN A 256 1.12 14.27 -11.07
N LYS A 257 2.20 15.06 -11.09
CA LYS A 257 3.06 15.33 -9.92
C LYS A 257 2.42 16.26 -8.87
N SER A 258 1.38 16.99 -9.26
CA SER A 258 0.51 17.74 -8.36
C SER A 258 -0.65 16.88 -7.92
N LYS A 259 -1.14 17.07 -6.68
CA LYS A 259 -2.39 16.46 -6.22
C LYS A 259 -3.54 16.89 -7.13
N GLU A 260 -4.19 15.92 -7.77
CA GLU A 260 -5.34 16.10 -8.65
C GLU A 260 -6.46 15.12 -8.27
N THR A 261 -7.67 15.40 -8.75
CA THR A 261 -8.87 14.59 -8.48
C THR A 261 -9.09 13.58 -9.58
N TYR A 262 -9.38 12.34 -9.19
CA TYR A 262 -9.65 11.23 -10.09
C TYR A 262 -11.00 10.59 -9.75
N THR A 263 -11.58 9.90 -10.73
CA THR A 263 -12.72 9.00 -10.55
C THR A 263 -12.35 7.60 -11.01
N ALA A 264 -13.01 6.59 -10.45
CA ALA A 264 -12.82 5.20 -10.81
C ALA A 264 -14.13 4.41 -10.61
N GLU A 265 -14.23 3.25 -11.25
CA GLU A 265 -15.36 2.33 -11.13
C GLU A 265 -14.90 1.07 -10.37
N VAL A 266 -15.59 0.70 -9.30
CA VAL A 266 -15.30 -0.47 -8.47
C VAL A 266 -15.54 -1.75 -9.27
N ILE A 267 -14.60 -2.69 -9.19
CA ILE A 267 -14.84 -4.08 -9.60
C ILE A 267 -15.24 -4.89 -8.37
N ARG A 268 -14.37 -4.93 -7.34
CA ARG A 268 -14.59 -5.65 -6.07
C ARG A 268 -13.52 -5.31 -5.02
N SER A 269 -13.69 -5.85 -3.81
CA SER A 269 -12.66 -5.86 -2.76
C SER A 269 -11.82 -7.15 -2.85
N HIS A 270 -10.59 -7.15 -2.33
CA HIS A 270 -9.64 -8.26 -2.49
C HIS A 270 -8.72 -8.48 -1.29
N ALA A 271 -8.40 -9.74 -0.97
CA ALA A 271 -7.58 -10.19 0.15
C ALA A 271 -6.20 -10.74 -0.29
N ILE A 272 -5.34 -9.88 -0.83
CA ILE A 272 -4.10 -10.29 -1.52
C ILE A 272 -2.97 -10.61 -0.53
N LYS A 273 -2.42 -11.83 -0.60
CA LYS A 273 -1.25 -12.27 0.18
C LYS A 273 0.04 -11.60 -0.30
N ILE A 274 0.65 -10.74 0.52
CA ILE A 274 1.88 -10.04 0.16
C ILE A 274 3.11 -10.91 0.51
N PRO A 275 3.96 -11.31 -0.46
CA PRO A 275 5.05 -12.27 -0.22
C PRO A 275 6.09 -11.84 0.84
N SER A 276 6.30 -10.54 1.04
CA SER A 276 7.23 -9.99 2.03
C SER A 276 6.67 -9.85 3.44
N ILE A 277 5.36 -10.03 3.64
CA ILE A 277 4.66 -9.85 4.92
C ILE A 277 4.05 -11.17 5.42
N GLY A 278 3.78 -12.12 4.52
CA GLY A 278 3.24 -13.45 4.85
C GLY A 278 1.73 -13.48 5.09
N HIS A 279 1.11 -12.32 5.37
CA HIS A 279 -0.33 -12.16 5.58
C HIS A 279 -1.06 -11.61 4.32
N LYS A 280 -2.39 -11.79 4.29
CA LYS A 280 -3.30 -11.18 3.31
C LYS A 280 -3.58 -9.72 3.70
N MET A 281 -3.61 -8.81 2.72
CA MET A 281 -3.95 -7.39 2.91
C MET A 281 -5.12 -6.96 2.04
N PRO A 282 -6.02 -6.10 2.55
CA PRO A 282 -7.17 -5.63 1.79
C PRO A 282 -6.78 -4.62 0.70
N GLN A 283 -7.30 -4.82 -0.51
CA GLN A 283 -7.18 -3.89 -1.64
C GLN A 283 -8.54 -3.69 -2.31
N LEU A 284 -8.77 -2.54 -2.92
CA LEU A 284 -9.94 -2.25 -3.74
C LEU A 284 -9.55 -2.31 -5.22
N GLU A 285 -10.12 -3.27 -5.94
CA GLU A 285 -9.91 -3.44 -7.37
C GLU A 285 -10.83 -2.50 -8.14
N VAL A 286 -10.24 -1.64 -8.97
CA VAL A 286 -10.95 -0.59 -9.71
C VAL A 286 -10.53 -0.55 -11.18
N LYS A 287 -11.41 -0.05 -12.03
CA LYS A 287 -11.19 0.18 -13.47
C LYS A 287 -11.54 1.62 -13.86
N ASN A 288 -11.26 1.95 -15.12
CA ASN A 288 -11.67 3.22 -15.75
C ASN A 288 -11.17 4.48 -15.02
N ILE A 289 -9.96 4.46 -14.43
CA ILE A 289 -9.47 5.57 -13.61
C ILE A 289 -9.21 6.81 -14.46
N ARG A 290 -10.01 7.86 -14.29
CA ARG A 290 -9.97 9.10 -15.09
C ARG A 290 -9.66 10.33 -14.24
N ASN A 291 -8.87 11.25 -14.78
CA ASN A 291 -8.71 12.58 -14.22
C ASN A 291 -9.99 13.39 -14.42
N VAL A 292 -10.54 13.99 -13.37
CA VAL A 292 -11.82 14.72 -13.45
C VAL A 292 -11.73 15.91 -14.40
N ALA A 293 -10.62 16.67 -14.34
CA ALA A 293 -10.49 17.91 -15.10
C ALA A 293 -10.20 17.68 -16.59
N SER A 294 -9.39 16.69 -16.98
CA SER A 294 -9.00 16.45 -18.40
C SER A 294 -9.73 15.29 -19.09
N ASP A 295 -10.58 14.55 -18.39
CA ASP A 295 -11.13 13.24 -18.78
C ASP A 295 -10.06 12.19 -19.19
N ARG A 296 -8.80 12.41 -18.82
CA ARG A 296 -7.72 11.50 -19.20
C ARG A 296 -7.83 10.18 -18.46
N LEU A 297 -7.94 9.07 -19.18
CA LEU A 297 -7.73 7.73 -18.61
C LEU A 297 -6.26 7.59 -18.15
N ILE A 298 -6.08 7.26 -16.88
CA ILE A 298 -4.80 7.08 -16.19
C ILE A 298 -4.42 5.61 -16.13
N PHE A 299 -5.39 4.75 -15.80
CA PHE A 299 -5.25 3.30 -15.73
C PHE A 299 -6.55 2.63 -16.19
N ALA A 300 -6.44 1.60 -17.03
CA ALA A 300 -7.55 0.73 -17.37
C ALA A 300 -8.07 -0.03 -16.15
N LYS A 301 -7.15 -0.58 -15.37
CA LYS A 301 -7.37 -1.34 -14.14
C LYS A 301 -6.23 -1.05 -13.15
N TYR A 302 -6.54 -0.97 -11.86
CA TYR A 302 -5.58 -0.71 -10.79
C TYR A 302 -6.08 -1.32 -9.46
N TYR A 303 -5.17 -1.50 -8.50
CA TYR A 303 -5.51 -1.91 -7.15
C TYR A 303 -5.17 -0.77 -6.19
N LEU A 304 -6.19 -0.21 -5.54
CA LEU A 304 -6.01 0.83 -4.51
C LEU A 304 -5.81 0.16 -3.13
N PRO A 305 -4.93 0.67 -2.26
CA PRO A 305 -4.84 0.20 -0.88
C PRO A 305 -6.15 0.51 -0.13
N TYR A 306 -6.70 -0.43 0.63
CA TYR A 306 -7.98 -0.23 1.33
C TYR A 306 -7.83 0.61 2.61
N VAL A 307 -7.51 1.90 2.44
CA VAL A 307 -7.28 2.85 3.52
C VAL A 307 -8.55 3.16 4.33
N SER A 308 -8.38 3.67 5.54
CA SER A 308 -9.47 4.02 6.46
C SER A 308 -10.46 5.04 5.89
N ASP A 309 -10.05 5.90 4.97
CA ASP A 309 -10.96 6.81 4.25
C ASP A 309 -11.95 6.08 3.33
N ILE A 310 -11.55 4.97 2.69
CA ILE A 310 -12.47 4.18 1.84
C ILE A 310 -13.54 3.51 2.70
N LYS A 311 -13.16 3.01 3.89
CA LYS A 311 -14.11 2.39 4.84
C LYS A 311 -15.23 3.34 5.30
N LYS A 312 -15.03 4.65 5.22
CA LYS A 312 -16.07 5.66 5.54
C LYS A 312 -17.19 5.71 4.50
N LEU A 313 -16.99 5.15 3.31
CA LEU A 313 -18.03 5.00 2.29
C LEU A 313 -19.00 3.86 2.60
N GLY A 314 -18.62 2.94 3.50
CA GLY A 314 -19.37 1.72 3.79
C GLY A 314 -18.98 0.56 2.87
N GLU A 315 -19.95 -0.32 2.63
CA GLU A 315 -19.91 -1.34 1.59
C GLU A 315 -19.81 -0.70 0.20
N LEU A 316 -18.97 -1.26 -0.67
CA LEU A 316 -18.80 -0.83 -2.07
C LEU A 316 -19.12 -1.99 -2.99
N LYS A 317 -20.02 -1.77 -3.95
CA LYS A 317 -20.59 -2.78 -4.84
C LYS A 317 -19.95 -2.73 -6.23
N PRO A 318 -19.95 -3.85 -6.98
CA PRO A 318 -19.44 -3.87 -8.35
C PRO A 318 -20.17 -2.85 -9.24
N GLY A 319 -19.42 -1.99 -9.93
CA GLY A 319 -19.95 -0.90 -10.74
C GLY A 319 -20.02 0.47 -10.03
N ASP A 320 -19.76 0.54 -8.72
CA ASP A 320 -19.82 1.81 -8.00
C ASP A 320 -18.78 2.82 -8.46
N LYS A 321 -19.21 4.07 -8.60
CA LYS A 321 -18.32 5.17 -8.99
C LYS A 321 -17.79 5.84 -7.74
N ILE A 322 -16.47 5.87 -7.59
CA ILE A 322 -15.79 6.59 -6.51
C ILE A 322 -14.97 7.75 -7.06
N GLN A 323 -14.85 8.81 -6.26
CA GLN A 323 -13.93 9.93 -6.46
C GLN A 323 -12.84 9.88 -5.38
N PHE A 324 -11.62 10.26 -5.72
CA PHE A 324 -10.51 10.40 -4.77
C PHE A 324 -9.50 11.46 -5.24
N MET A 325 -8.59 11.87 -4.36
CA MET A 325 -7.46 12.74 -4.69
C MET A 325 -6.12 12.04 -4.45
N SER A 326 -5.17 12.20 -5.37
CA SER A 326 -3.80 11.69 -5.24
C SER A 326 -2.83 12.43 -6.17
N GLU A 327 -1.56 12.07 -6.10
CA GLU A 327 -0.45 12.59 -6.90
C GLU A 327 0.47 11.43 -7.31
N ALA A 328 1.45 11.69 -8.17
CA ALA A 328 2.46 10.70 -8.55
C ALA A 328 3.35 10.31 -7.35
N SER A 329 3.64 9.02 -7.19
CA SER A 329 4.61 8.57 -6.19
C SER A 329 5.99 9.21 -6.44
N PRO A 330 6.68 9.74 -5.41
CA PRO A 330 7.98 10.41 -5.56
C PRO A 330 9.06 9.56 -6.25
N SER A 331 8.97 8.23 -6.15
CA SER A 331 9.90 7.29 -6.79
C SER A 331 9.43 6.75 -8.15
N ASN A 332 8.13 6.85 -8.47
CA ASN A 332 7.57 6.28 -9.69
C ASN A 332 6.31 7.03 -10.16
N SER A 333 6.45 7.76 -11.27
CA SER A 333 5.34 8.50 -11.90
C SER A 333 4.35 7.64 -12.70
N GLY A 334 4.56 6.32 -12.71
CA GLY A 334 3.62 5.30 -13.16
C GLY A 334 2.67 4.78 -12.06
N THR A 335 2.71 5.35 -10.85
CA THR A 335 1.90 4.91 -9.69
C THR A 335 1.41 6.09 -8.85
N PHE A 336 0.28 5.92 -8.17
CA PHE A 336 -0.19 6.88 -7.17
C PHE A 336 0.71 6.91 -5.92
N ASN A 337 0.73 8.06 -5.25
CA ASN A 337 1.25 8.24 -3.90
C ASN A 337 0.16 7.82 -2.88
N MET A 338 0.12 8.44 -1.69
CA MET A 338 -1.04 8.39 -0.80
C MET A 338 -2.33 8.80 -1.55
N VAL A 339 -3.42 8.11 -1.25
CA VAL A 339 -4.75 8.35 -1.82
C VAL A 339 -5.70 8.76 -0.70
N THR A 340 -6.44 9.86 -0.88
CA THR A 340 -7.23 10.52 0.16
C THR A 340 -8.52 11.11 -0.41
N ASP A 341 -9.34 11.72 0.46
CA ASP A 341 -10.51 12.53 0.06
C ASP A 341 -11.55 11.71 -0.73
N PHE A 342 -11.72 10.44 -0.33
CA PHE A 342 -12.63 9.50 -0.98
C PHE A 342 -14.10 9.93 -0.84
N LYS A 343 -14.86 9.76 -1.93
CA LYS A 343 -16.31 9.94 -1.98
C LYS A 343 -16.94 8.87 -2.86
N LEU A 344 -18.12 8.40 -2.48
CA LEU A 344 -19.01 7.65 -3.36
C LEU A 344 -19.78 8.62 -4.25
N LEU A 345 -19.99 8.25 -5.51
CA LEU A 345 -20.76 9.00 -6.51
C LEU A 345 -22.00 8.22 -7.02
N THR A 346 -22.13 6.94 -6.69
CA THR A 346 -23.38 6.19 -6.82
C THR A 346 -24.26 6.45 -5.60
N GLU A 347 -25.59 6.42 -5.76
CA GLU A 347 -26.52 6.42 -4.63
C GLU A 347 -26.95 4.98 -4.31
N HIS A 348 -26.64 4.52 -3.11
CA HIS A 348 -27.17 3.30 -2.50
C HIS A 348 -27.27 3.45 -0.98
N GLU A 349 -27.96 2.53 -0.31
CA GLU A 349 -28.05 2.51 1.15
C GLU A 349 -26.67 2.30 1.81
N PHE A 350 -26.40 3.01 2.90
CA PHE A 350 -25.13 2.93 3.61
C PHE A 350 -25.11 1.73 4.57
N VAL A 351 -24.36 0.70 4.21
CA VAL A 351 -24.03 -0.42 5.11
C VAL A 351 -22.62 -0.18 5.67
N PRO A 352 -22.43 -0.07 7.00
CA PRO A 352 -21.10 0.18 7.58
C PRO A 352 -20.23 -1.09 7.55
N VAL A 353 -18.96 -0.93 7.16
CA VAL A 353 -17.97 -2.03 7.13
C VAL A 353 -17.06 -2.04 8.36
N PRO A 354 -16.48 -3.20 8.76
CA PRO A 354 -15.64 -3.30 9.94
C PRO A 354 -14.41 -2.38 9.89
N THR A 355 -14.15 -1.65 10.99
CA THR A 355 -12.93 -0.85 11.16
C THR A 355 -11.71 -1.74 11.42
N ASN A 356 -11.85 -2.73 12.31
CA ASN A 356 -10.82 -3.71 12.66
C ASN A 356 -10.26 -4.43 11.40
N PRO A 357 -8.92 -4.52 11.21
CA PRO A 357 -8.32 -5.14 10.04
C PRO A 357 -8.71 -6.61 9.81
N ASN A 358 -8.79 -7.42 10.87
CA ASN A 358 -9.09 -8.85 10.75
C ASN A 358 -10.57 -9.09 10.40
N ILE A 359 -11.49 -8.39 11.08
CA ILE A 359 -12.92 -8.49 10.79
C ILE A 359 -13.23 -7.97 9.38
N PHE A 360 -12.51 -6.92 8.94
CA PHE A 360 -12.65 -6.38 7.59
C PHE A 360 -12.09 -7.31 6.50
N LEU A 361 -10.99 -8.01 6.79
CA LEU A 361 -10.50 -9.07 5.93
C LEU A 361 -11.55 -10.21 5.84
N GLY A 362 -12.17 -10.56 6.97
CA GLY A 362 -13.29 -11.49 7.05
C GLY A 362 -14.50 -11.10 6.20
N TYR A 363 -14.86 -9.82 6.15
CA TYR A 363 -15.89 -9.29 5.27
C TYR A 363 -15.57 -9.50 3.79
N ILE A 364 -14.32 -9.19 3.37
CA ILE A 364 -13.88 -9.46 1.98
C ILE A 364 -13.90 -10.95 1.67
N MET A 365 -13.45 -11.79 2.62
CA MET A 365 -13.46 -13.25 2.50
C MET A 365 -14.85 -13.87 2.54
N TRP A 366 -15.85 -13.18 3.10
CA TRP A 366 -17.25 -13.59 3.07
C TRP A 366 -17.88 -13.31 1.70
N LEU A 367 -17.58 -12.15 1.11
CA LEU A 367 -17.95 -11.83 -0.28
C LEU A 367 -17.22 -12.72 -1.30
N HIS A 368 -15.98 -13.13 -1.00
CA HIS A 368 -15.11 -13.94 -1.86
C HIS A 368 -14.51 -15.13 -1.08
N PRO A 369 -15.28 -16.19 -0.82
CA PRO A 369 -14.84 -17.36 -0.05
C PRO A 369 -13.62 -18.08 -0.63
N GLU A 370 -13.36 -17.94 -1.94
CA GLU A 370 -12.16 -18.46 -2.58
C GLU A 370 -10.85 -17.81 -2.09
N GLU A 371 -10.94 -16.62 -1.48
CA GLU A 371 -9.82 -15.91 -0.85
C GLU A 371 -9.75 -16.14 0.67
N GLY A 372 -10.69 -16.94 1.21
CA GLY A 372 -10.99 -17.10 2.63
C GLY A 372 -10.04 -17.96 3.46
N GLU A 373 -10.35 -17.96 4.76
CA GLU A 373 -9.94 -18.87 5.83
C GLU A 373 -11.12 -18.79 6.84
N SER A 374 -11.69 -19.91 7.29
CA SER A 374 -13.02 -19.89 7.93
C SER A 374 -13.10 -19.09 9.24
N SER A 375 -11.98 -18.91 9.95
CA SER A 375 -11.91 -18.08 11.17
C SER A 375 -12.21 -16.60 10.91
N TYR A 376 -11.68 -16.03 9.82
CA TYR A 376 -11.94 -14.65 9.44
C TYR A 376 -13.40 -14.46 8.99
N ILE A 377 -13.97 -15.40 8.25
CA ILE A 377 -15.38 -15.36 7.83
C ILE A 377 -16.30 -15.45 9.06
N ALA A 378 -16.07 -16.40 9.97
CA ALA A 378 -16.84 -16.51 11.21
C ALA A 378 -16.72 -15.26 12.11
N SER A 379 -15.57 -14.60 12.11
CA SER A 379 -15.31 -13.33 12.79
C SER A 379 -16.13 -12.18 12.21
N TYR A 380 -16.24 -12.06 10.88
CA TYR A 380 -17.15 -11.10 10.27
C TYR A 380 -18.63 -11.43 10.54
N GLN A 381 -19.05 -12.69 10.36
CA GLN A 381 -20.42 -13.12 10.62
C GLN A 381 -20.85 -12.81 12.07
N ASN A 382 -19.97 -13.04 13.05
CA ASN A 382 -20.21 -12.67 14.45
C ASN A 382 -20.43 -11.16 14.61
N TRP A 383 -19.53 -10.34 14.03
CA TRP A 383 -19.59 -8.89 14.14
C TRP A 383 -20.83 -8.30 13.46
N ALA A 384 -21.20 -8.83 12.30
CA ALA A 384 -22.35 -8.37 11.52
C ALA A 384 -23.67 -8.67 12.23
N LEU A 385 -23.85 -9.90 12.74
CA LEU A 385 -24.98 -10.27 13.58
C LEU A 385 -25.05 -9.41 14.87
N ALA A 386 -23.91 -9.12 15.50
CA ALA A 386 -23.83 -8.24 16.67
C ALA A 386 -23.98 -6.72 16.35
N LYS A 387 -24.35 -6.39 15.11
CA LYS A 387 -24.58 -5.03 14.59
C LYS A 387 -25.86 -4.93 13.75
N ASP A 388 -26.66 -5.99 13.68
CA ASP A 388 -27.87 -6.11 12.84
C ASP A 388 -27.61 -5.85 11.35
N ILE A 389 -26.44 -6.27 10.85
CA ILE A 389 -26.01 -6.14 9.44
C ILE A 389 -26.09 -7.51 8.75
N HIS A 390 -26.67 -7.54 7.55
CA HIS A 390 -26.79 -8.73 6.69
C HIS A 390 -27.38 -9.96 7.41
N THR A 391 -28.23 -9.70 8.41
CA THR A 391 -28.66 -10.69 9.41
C THR A 391 -29.38 -11.89 8.81
N GLU A 392 -30.26 -11.67 7.83
CA GLU A 392 -30.99 -12.77 7.17
C GLU A 392 -30.06 -13.63 6.31
N GLU A 393 -29.20 -12.99 5.51
CA GLU A 393 -28.25 -13.65 4.60
C GLU A 393 -27.27 -14.52 5.38
N ILE A 394 -26.63 -13.95 6.41
CA ILE A 394 -25.67 -14.63 7.28
C ILE A 394 -26.35 -15.73 8.12
N SER A 395 -27.58 -15.51 8.59
CA SER A 395 -28.33 -16.56 9.30
C SER A 395 -28.66 -17.74 8.40
N ASN A 396 -29.14 -17.47 7.17
CA ASN A 396 -29.44 -18.52 6.18
C ASN A 396 -28.19 -19.30 5.77
N GLU A 397 -27.04 -18.62 5.62
CA GLU A 397 -25.75 -19.27 5.38
C GLU A 397 -25.38 -20.22 6.54
N ILE A 398 -25.42 -19.73 7.79
CA ILE A 398 -25.09 -20.52 8.99
C ILE A 398 -26.05 -21.71 9.19
N GLU A 399 -27.33 -21.54 8.87
CA GLU A 399 -28.31 -22.65 8.88
C GLU A 399 -28.02 -23.66 7.76
N SER A 400 -27.62 -23.23 6.56
CA SER A 400 -27.27 -24.13 5.45
C SER A 400 -26.02 -24.97 5.73
N LEU A 401 -25.08 -24.42 6.52
CA LEU A 401 -23.86 -25.11 6.97
C LEU A 401 -24.08 -25.96 8.24
N ARG A 402 -25.26 -25.90 8.88
CA ARG A 402 -25.51 -26.55 10.16
C ARG A 402 -25.52 -28.09 10.02
N PRO A 403 -24.75 -28.82 10.85
CA PRO A 403 -24.74 -30.28 10.83
C PRO A 403 -26.11 -30.90 11.12
N THR A 404 -26.65 -31.68 10.17
CA THR A 404 -27.90 -32.44 10.31
C THR A 404 -27.75 -33.74 11.12
N SER A 405 -26.50 -34.14 11.42
CA SER A 405 -26.19 -35.32 12.23
C SER A 405 -24.93 -35.09 13.09
N ALA A 406 -24.67 -35.97 14.05
CA ALA A 406 -23.59 -35.78 15.02
C ALA A 406 -22.20 -36.03 14.42
N LEU A 407 -21.41 -34.96 14.28
CA LEU A 407 -20.05 -34.99 13.71
C LEU A 407 -19.07 -35.70 14.63
N SER A 408 -18.15 -36.49 14.07
CA SER A 408 -16.94 -36.91 14.78
C SER A 408 -15.98 -35.74 15.04
N GLU A 409 -14.97 -35.97 15.89
CA GLU A 409 -13.94 -34.96 16.18
C GLU A 409 -13.15 -34.50 14.93
N LEU A 410 -13.03 -35.34 13.90
CA LEU A 410 -12.38 -34.98 12.63
C LEU A 410 -13.35 -34.24 11.68
N GLU A 411 -14.62 -34.64 11.61
CA GLU A 411 -15.62 -33.92 10.82
C GLU A 411 -15.88 -32.51 11.39
N LEU A 412 -15.87 -32.35 12.72
CA LEU A 412 -15.95 -31.04 13.38
C LEU A 412 -14.72 -30.16 13.12
N VAL A 413 -13.53 -30.76 12.99
CA VAL A 413 -12.31 -30.07 12.53
C VAL A 413 -12.44 -29.59 11.09
N ASN A 414 -12.85 -30.48 10.18
CA ASN A 414 -12.93 -30.19 8.75
C ASN A 414 -14.05 -29.19 8.40
N THR A 415 -15.18 -29.21 9.11
CA THR A 415 -16.31 -28.28 8.90
C THR A 415 -16.13 -26.89 9.51
N LEU A 416 -15.03 -26.66 10.23
CA LEU A 416 -14.67 -25.38 10.84
C LEU A 416 -13.30 -24.85 10.40
N ASP A 417 -12.54 -25.63 9.63
CA ASP A 417 -11.19 -25.33 9.13
C ASP A 417 -10.21 -24.89 10.24
N VAL A 418 -10.04 -25.74 11.27
CA VAL A 418 -9.21 -25.46 12.46
C VAL A 418 -8.27 -26.60 12.87
N ASP A 419 -7.13 -26.28 13.50
CA ASP A 419 -6.27 -27.29 14.14
C ASP A 419 -7.08 -28.08 15.19
N LYS A 420 -6.99 -29.42 15.12
CA LYS A 420 -7.60 -30.37 16.06
C LYS A 420 -7.39 -30.01 17.53
N LYS A 421 -6.26 -29.40 17.88
CA LYS A 421 -5.96 -28.90 19.23
C LYS A 421 -6.98 -27.88 19.75
N ILE A 422 -7.64 -27.12 18.87
CA ILE A 422 -8.66 -26.13 19.26
C ILE A 422 -9.94 -26.85 19.73
N VAL A 423 -10.40 -27.86 18.98
CA VAL A 423 -11.53 -28.74 19.38
C VAL A 423 -11.19 -29.52 20.66
N GLU A 424 -9.99 -30.09 20.74
CA GLU A 424 -9.51 -30.78 21.95
C GLU A 424 -9.46 -29.86 23.17
N ASN A 425 -9.03 -28.60 23.01
CA ASN A 425 -8.99 -27.62 24.08
C ASN A 425 -10.40 -27.17 24.50
N ALA A 426 -11.33 -26.95 23.56
CA ALA A 426 -12.69 -26.58 23.90
C ALA A 426 -13.37 -27.66 24.75
N ARG A 427 -13.12 -28.95 24.45
CA ARG A 427 -13.55 -30.09 25.28
C ARG A 427 -12.79 -30.14 26.62
N LYS A 428 -11.46 -29.95 26.62
CA LYS A 428 -10.62 -29.93 27.85
C LYS A 428 -11.12 -28.86 28.83
N GLN A 429 -11.39 -27.65 28.33
CA GLN A 429 -11.87 -26.48 29.07
C GLN A 429 -13.38 -26.51 29.36
N GLY A 430 -14.11 -27.49 28.85
CA GLY A 430 -15.53 -27.74 29.16
C GLY A 430 -16.52 -26.83 28.45
N LEU A 431 -16.11 -26.16 27.36
CA LEU A 431 -16.98 -25.34 26.51
C LEU A 431 -17.93 -26.22 25.68
N ILE A 432 -17.40 -27.29 25.08
CA ILE A 432 -18.18 -28.30 24.35
C ILE A 432 -18.17 -29.65 25.08
N LYS A 433 -19.19 -30.46 24.83
CA LYS A 433 -19.34 -31.82 25.39
C LYS A 433 -19.78 -32.76 24.27
N PRO A 434 -19.18 -33.96 24.14
CA PRO A 434 -19.65 -34.95 23.18
C PRO A 434 -21.03 -35.48 23.59
N THR A 435 -21.89 -35.75 22.61
CA THR A 435 -23.19 -36.43 22.81
C THR A 435 -23.07 -37.93 22.93
N ALA A 436 -21.98 -38.49 22.40
CA ALA A 436 -21.53 -39.86 22.67
C ALA A 436 -20.00 -39.86 22.81
N ASP A 437 -19.50 -40.44 23.91
CA ASP A 437 -18.07 -40.67 24.16
C ASP A 437 -17.87 -42.14 24.55
N SER A 438 -17.32 -42.94 23.65
CA SER A 438 -16.96 -44.34 23.89
C SER A 438 -15.49 -44.53 24.30
N GLY A 439 -14.78 -43.43 24.61
CA GLY A 439 -13.33 -43.39 24.76
C GLY A 439 -12.58 -43.46 23.42
N LEU A 440 -13.01 -44.35 22.51
CA LEU A 440 -12.46 -44.53 21.16
C LEU A 440 -13.03 -43.54 20.13
N THR A 441 -14.32 -43.22 20.22
CA THR A 441 -14.98 -42.28 19.29
C THR A 441 -15.80 -41.26 20.06
N ARG A 442 -15.63 -39.98 19.72
CA ARG A 442 -16.44 -38.86 20.22
C ARG A 442 -17.29 -38.30 19.09
N ARG A 443 -18.56 -38.03 19.38
CA ARG A 443 -19.46 -37.32 18.47
C ARG A 443 -20.02 -36.06 19.12
N TYR A 444 -20.20 -35.01 18.34
CA TYR A 444 -20.61 -33.67 18.74
C TYR A 444 -21.87 -33.26 17.95
N ASP A 445 -22.74 -32.46 18.55
CA ASP A 445 -23.98 -32.00 17.94
C ASP A 445 -23.84 -30.65 17.22
N ALA A 446 -24.88 -30.26 16.48
CA ALA A 446 -24.99 -28.94 15.85
C ALA A 446 -24.80 -27.77 16.83
N LYS A 447 -25.18 -27.95 18.11
CA LYS A 447 -24.95 -26.97 19.16
C LYS A 447 -23.46 -26.83 19.49
N SER A 448 -22.73 -27.93 19.62
CA SER A 448 -21.28 -27.90 19.79
C SER A 448 -20.57 -27.26 18.60
N TRP A 449 -21.04 -27.51 17.38
CA TRP A 449 -20.54 -26.84 16.17
C TRP A 449 -20.78 -25.33 16.18
N ASP A 450 -22.00 -24.87 16.49
CA ASP A 450 -22.34 -23.42 16.56
C ASP A 450 -21.54 -22.69 17.66
N ILE A 451 -21.39 -23.31 18.83
CA ILE A 451 -20.54 -22.80 19.93
C ILE A 451 -19.09 -22.63 19.45
N MET A 452 -18.55 -23.62 18.73
CA MET A 452 -17.20 -23.53 18.18
C MET A 452 -17.08 -22.45 17.11
N ARG A 453 -17.98 -22.38 16.12
CA ARG A 453 -18.00 -21.34 15.07
C ARG A 453 -17.95 -19.94 15.70
N LYS A 454 -18.83 -19.69 16.68
CA LYS A 454 -18.91 -18.42 17.42
C LYS A 454 -17.62 -18.10 18.16
N VAL A 455 -17.02 -19.07 18.87
CA VAL A 455 -15.78 -18.83 19.64
C VAL A 455 -14.54 -18.71 18.76
N ILE A 456 -14.45 -19.43 17.63
CA ILE A 456 -13.35 -19.27 16.66
C ILE A 456 -13.36 -17.85 16.08
N GLY A 457 -14.54 -17.33 15.73
CA GLY A 457 -14.71 -15.94 15.29
C GLY A 457 -14.67 -14.88 16.40
N ALA A 458 -14.35 -15.23 17.65
CA ALA A 458 -14.30 -14.25 18.75
C ALA A 458 -12.96 -13.49 18.71
N GLN A 459 -12.92 -12.37 17.97
CA GLN A 459 -11.66 -11.75 17.54
C GLN A 459 -11.34 -10.37 18.13
N ASP A 460 -12.33 -9.66 18.66
CA ASP A 460 -12.18 -8.32 19.25
C ASP A 460 -13.02 -8.19 20.53
N ALA A 461 -12.81 -7.11 21.29
CA ALA A 461 -13.48 -6.91 22.57
C ALA A 461 -15.02 -6.86 22.45
N SER A 462 -15.57 -6.21 21.42
CA SER A 462 -17.02 -6.05 21.28
C SER A 462 -17.71 -7.38 20.94
N THR A 463 -17.13 -8.18 20.04
CA THR A 463 -17.59 -9.54 19.77
C THR A 463 -17.42 -10.45 21.00
N VAL A 464 -16.31 -10.32 21.74
CA VAL A 464 -16.05 -11.13 22.94
C VAL A 464 -17.05 -10.81 24.06
N GLU A 465 -17.34 -9.54 24.37
CA GLU A 465 -18.35 -9.19 25.37
C GLU A 465 -19.74 -9.70 24.97
N HIS A 466 -20.18 -9.47 23.71
CA HIS A 466 -21.48 -9.96 23.23
C HIS A 466 -21.61 -11.49 23.32
N LEU A 467 -20.52 -12.23 23.05
CA LEU A 467 -20.51 -13.68 23.20
C LEU A 467 -20.53 -14.16 24.66
N LYS A 468 -20.13 -13.35 25.66
CA LYS A 468 -20.27 -13.70 27.09
C LYS A 468 -21.73 -13.72 27.55
N ASP A 469 -22.59 -12.90 26.94
CA ASP A 469 -24.03 -12.88 27.26
C ASP A 469 -24.74 -14.18 26.83
N ILE A 470 -24.13 -14.92 25.89
CA ILE A 470 -24.72 -16.11 25.24
C ILE A 470 -23.96 -17.40 25.60
N LEU A 471 -22.65 -17.33 25.85
CA LEU A 471 -21.75 -18.47 26.06
C LEU A 471 -20.91 -18.31 27.34
N PRO A 472 -20.63 -19.40 28.08
CA PRO A 472 -19.84 -19.36 29.31
C PRO A 472 -18.33 -19.27 29.03
N ILE A 473 -17.90 -18.19 28.37
CA ILE A 473 -16.52 -17.90 27.97
C ILE A 473 -15.90 -16.80 28.83
N PHE A 474 -14.57 -16.82 28.98
CA PHE A 474 -13.83 -15.90 29.84
C PHE A 474 -12.49 -15.50 29.22
N THR A 475 -12.10 -14.24 29.38
CA THR A 475 -10.75 -13.75 29.06
C THR A 475 -9.81 -13.85 30.27
N THR A 476 -8.49 -13.64 30.07
CA THR A 476 -7.54 -13.46 31.19
C THR A 476 -8.02 -12.37 32.16
N ASP A 477 -8.55 -11.25 31.65
CA ASP A 477 -8.98 -10.12 32.50
C ASP A 477 -10.29 -10.39 33.25
N ASP A 478 -11.20 -11.21 32.70
CA ASP A 478 -12.36 -11.70 33.47
C ASP A 478 -11.92 -12.59 34.65
N ILE A 479 -10.93 -13.46 34.42
CA ILE A 479 -10.36 -14.34 35.46
C ILE A 479 -9.71 -13.50 36.55
N VAL A 480 -8.87 -12.51 36.18
CA VAL A 480 -8.24 -11.57 37.12
C VAL A 480 -9.32 -10.81 37.91
N LYS A 481 -10.32 -10.24 37.24
CA LYS A 481 -11.39 -9.44 37.85
C LYS A 481 -12.31 -10.24 38.78
N GLN A 482 -12.71 -11.45 38.41
CA GLN A 482 -13.58 -12.30 39.24
C GLN A 482 -12.84 -12.95 40.42
N THR A 483 -11.57 -13.34 40.22
CA THR A 483 -10.82 -14.08 41.24
C THR A 483 -9.95 -13.19 42.12
N GLY A 484 -9.48 -12.04 41.64
CA GLY A 484 -8.54 -11.17 42.35
C GLY A 484 -7.11 -11.75 42.40
N ILE A 485 -6.79 -12.67 41.49
CA ILE A 485 -5.45 -13.24 41.31
C ILE A 485 -4.69 -12.37 40.30
N ASP A 486 -3.39 -12.16 40.53
CA ASP A 486 -2.56 -11.34 39.66
C ASP A 486 -2.48 -11.89 38.22
N ARG A 487 -2.42 -10.99 37.24
CA ARG A 487 -2.41 -11.35 35.81
C ARG A 487 -1.23 -12.25 35.43
N SER A 488 -0.06 -12.07 36.05
CA SER A 488 1.10 -12.95 35.81
C SER A 488 0.92 -14.33 36.44
N GLU A 489 0.25 -14.46 37.59
CA GLU A 489 -0.11 -15.77 38.19
C GLU A 489 -1.14 -16.50 37.30
N VAL A 490 -2.11 -15.76 36.73
CA VAL A 490 -3.11 -16.30 35.77
C VAL A 490 -2.45 -16.77 34.47
N ASP A 491 -1.75 -15.88 33.75
CA ASP A 491 -1.14 -16.21 32.45
C ASP A 491 -0.06 -17.31 32.58
N THR A 492 0.70 -17.34 33.70
CA THR A 492 1.65 -18.43 33.98
C THR A 492 0.93 -19.75 34.21
N ARG A 493 -0.18 -19.78 34.96
CA ARG A 493 -0.87 -21.04 35.27
C ARG A 493 -1.65 -21.58 34.07
N ILE A 494 -2.25 -20.73 33.25
CA ILE A 494 -2.88 -21.13 31.97
C ILE A 494 -1.87 -21.85 31.06
N ARG A 495 -0.62 -21.35 30.98
CA ARG A 495 0.47 -22.01 30.25
C ARG A 495 0.88 -23.34 30.89
N GLN A 496 1.02 -23.41 32.22
CA GLN A 496 1.41 -24.64 32.94
C GLN A 496 0.39 -25.79 32.81
N GLU A 497 -0.90 -25.47 32.75
CA GLU A 497 -1.98 -26.46 32.60
C GLU A 497 -2.25 -26.82 31.12
N GLU A 498 -1.47 -26.28 30.18
CA GLU A 498 -1.62 -26.41 28.73
C GLU A 498 -3.04 -26.06 28.24
N PHE A 499 -3.57 -24.90 28.69
CA PHE A 499 -4.81 -24.35 28.17
C PHE A 499 -4.52 -23.35 27.05
N PHE A 500 -4.87 -23.72 25.82
CA PHE A 500 -4.69 -22.88 24.64
C PHE A 500 -5.94 -22.00 24.40
N PRO A 501 -5.79 -20.77 23.87
CA PRO A 501 -6.95 -19.92 23.54
C PRO A 501 -7.87 -20.60 22.52
N LEU A 502 -9.17 -20.58 22.79
CA LEU A 502 -10.20 -21.29 22.02
C LEU A 502 -10.56 -20.58 20.70
N ASN A 503 -10.29 -19.29 20.61
CA ASN A 503 -10.39 -18.53 19.37
C ASN A 503 -9.17 -18.74 18.45
N GLY A 504 -8.00 -19.08 19.01
CA GLY A 504 -6.76 -19.37 18.27
C GLY A 504 -5.58 -18.46 18.66
N LEU A 505 -4.45 -18.57 17.94
CA LEU A 505 -3.16 -18.00 18.38
C LEU A 505 -2.79 -16.62 17.77
N HIS A 506 -3.62 -16.05 16.91
CA HIS A 506 -3.30 -14.85 16.12
C HIS A 506 -4.04 -13.57 16.57
N TYR A 507 -4.60 -13.57 17.78
CA TYR A 507 -5.63 -12.61 18.19
C TYR A 507 -5.23 -11.81 19.43
N SER A 508 -5.78 -10.60 19.57
CA SER A 508 -5.42 -9.64 20.62
C SER A 508 -6.03 -9.96 21.99
N ILE A 509 -7.05 -10.82 22.02
CA ILE A 509 -7.77 -11.24 23.23
C ILE A 509 -7.84 -12.77 23.21
N ASN A 510 -7.41 -13.43 24.28
CA ASN A 510 -7.52 -14.88 24.41
C ASN A 510 -8.86 -15.24 25.06
N VAL A 511 -9.59 -16.20 24.46
CA VAL A 511 -10.86 -16.71 24.98
C VAL A 511 -10.67 -18.11 25.56
N TYR A 512 -11.22 -18.36 26.76
CA TYR A 512 -11.12 -19.62 27.49
C TYR A 512 -12.48 -20.14 27.95
N GLY A 513 -12.59 -21.46 28.14
CA GLY A 513 -13.80 -22.13 28.64
C GLY A 513 -13.93 -22.17 30.17
N PRO A 514 -15.09 -22.61 30.70
CA PRO A 514 -15.46 -22.44 32.11
C PRO A 514 -14.51 -23.13 33.10
N ARG A 515 -13.94 -24.29 32.76
CA ARG A 515 -13.01 -25.00 33.66
C ARG A 515 -11.73 -24.22 33.95
N VAL A 516 -11.33 -23.31 33.05
CA VAL A 516 -10.16 -22.43 33.29
C VAL A 516 -10.50 -21.44 34.40
N MET A 517 -11.70 -20.84 34.37
CA MET A 517 -12.19 -19.98 35.44
C MET A 517 -12.37 -20.76 36.77
N ASP A 518 -12.89 -21.99 36.73
CA ASP A 518 -13.11 -22.82 37.92
C ASP A 518 -11.81 -23.19 38.65
N LEU A 519 -10.71 -23.44 37.92
CA LEU A 519 -9.37 -23.66 38.48
C LEU A 519 -8.96 -22.52 39.43
N PHE A 520 -9.17 -21.26 39.00
CA PHE A 520 -8.80 -20.08 39.78
C PHE A 520 -9.82 -19.78 40.89
N LYS A 521 -11.12 -20.04 40.67
CA LYS A 521 -12.16 -19.94 41.72
C LYS A 521 -11.89 -20.93 42.86
N ALA A 522 -11.62 -22.19 42.57
CA ALA A 522 -11.27 -23.20 43.57
C ALA A 522 -10.00 -22.83 44.35
N ARG A 523 -8.97 -22.31 43.67
CA ARG A 523 -7.73 -21.82 44.29
C ARG A 523 -7.97 -20.65 45.24
N LYS A 524 -8.87 -19.71 44.90
CA LYS A 524 -9.31 -18.62 45.80
C LYS A 524 -9.97 -19.18 47.06
N THR A 525 -10.90 -20.12 46.92
CA THR A 525 -11.58 -20.77 48.06
C THR A 525 -10.58 -21.49 48.97
N VAL A 526 -9.64 -22.27 48.42
CA VAL A 526 -8.58 -22.93 49.21
C VAL A 526 -7.66 -21.92 49.89
N ARG A 527 -7.25 -20.83 49.21
CA ARG A 527 -6.39 -19.76 49.76
C ARG A 527 -7.08 -18.98 50.88
N ASN A 528 -8.42 -18.93 50.88
CA ASN A 528 -9.24 -18.31 51.94
C ASN A 528 -9.56 -19.28 53.11
N LEU A 529 -9.61 -20.59 52.87
CA LEU A 529 -9.85 -21.62 53.89
C LEU A 529 -8.57 -22.02 54.65
N LEU A 530 -7.39 -21.81 54.05
CA LEU A 530 -6.11 -22.00 54.74
C LEU A 530 -5.90 -20.88 55.77
N PRO A 531 -5.54 -21.20 57.03
CA PRO A 531 -5.29 -20.18 58.05
C PRO A 531 -4.12 -19.29 57.63
N ASN A 532 -4.29 -17.99 57.82
CA ASN A 532 -3.28 -16.99 57.45
C ASN A 532 -1.97 -17.28 58.20
N LYS A 533 -0.86 -17.48 57.47
CA LYS A 533 0.37 -18.08 58.01
C LYS A 533 0.98 -17.35 59.22
N ASN A 534 0.60 -16.10 59.44
CA ASN A 534 1.05 -15.28 60.57
C ASN A 534 0.40 -15.65 61.92
N THR A 535 -0.52 -16.62 62.00
CA THR A 535 -1.20 -17.00 63.26
C THR A 535 -0.90 -18.41 63.79
N ILE A 536 -0.07 -19.22 63.12
CA ILE A 536 0.33 -20.55 63.62
C ILE A 536 1.57 -20.43 64.53
N VAL A 537 1.35 -20.20 65.82
CA VAL A 537 2.41 -20.22 66.84
C VAL A 537 2.61 -21.64 67.37
N THR A 538 3.56 -22.39 66.81
CA THR A 538 3.99 -23.68 67.36
C THR A 538 4.79 -23.48 68.65
N LYS A 539 4.12 -23.52 69.81
CA LYS A 539 4.81 -23.73 71.09
C LYS A 539 5.47 -25.11 71.09
N ARG A 540 6.76 -25.17 71.42
CA ARG A 540 7.41 -26.38 71.94
C ARG A 540 7.60 -26.19 73.44
N GLU A 541 7.00 -27.07 74.23
CA GLU A 541 7.28 -27.16 75.66
C GLU A 541 8.35 -28.24 75.88
N ILE A 542 9.22 -28.04 76.89
CA ILE A 542 10.36 -28.90 77.19
C ILE A 542 10.18 -29.40 78.64
N PRO A 543 10.06 -30.71 78.88
CA PRO A 543 10.05 -31.26 80.24
C PRO A 543 11.38 -31.00 80.95
N ILE A 544 11.32 -30.70 82.26
CA ILE A 544 12.48 -30.51 83.12
C ILE A 544 12.54 -31.66 84.11
N ASP A 545 13.66 -32.39 84.12
CA ASP A 545 13.98 -33.41 85.12
C ASP A 545 15.16 -33.01 86.01
N LYS A 546 15.20 -33.56 87.23
CA LYS A 546 16.13 -33.15 88.31
C LYS A 546 17.42 -33.98 88.34
N GLN A 547 18.48 -33.38 88.88
CA GLN A 547 19.80 -34.00 89.07
C GLN A 547 19.89 -34.88 90.32
N MET A 548 20.79 -35.89 90.28
CA MET A 548 21.52 -36.44 91.44
C MET A 548 22.97 -36.80 91.04
N PRO A 549 23.94 -36.96 91.97
CA PRO A 549 25.28 -36.36 91.77
C PRO A 549 26.54 -37.29 91.86
N VAL A 550 27.63 -36.83 91.21
CA VAL A 550 29.05 -36.70 91.70
C VAL A 550 29.69 -37.90 92.44
N PRO A 551 30.84 -38.48 91.95
CA PRO A 551 32.17 -37.92 92.28
C PRO A 551 33.30 -38.10 91.19
N VAL A 552 34.15 -37.08 90.91
CA VAL A 552 35.58 -36.89 91.36
C VAL A 552 36.61 -37.64 90.48
N GLU A 553 37.80 -37.13 90.08
CA GLU A 553 38.59 -35.94 90.49
C GLU A 553 39.14 -35.09 89.28
N LYS A 554 40.14 -34.24 89.55
CA LYS A 554 40.80 -33.17 88.75
C LYS A 554 42.33 -33.35 88.90
N PRO A 555 43.27 -32.67 88.15
CA PRO A 555 43.18 -31.23 87.83
C PRO A 555 43.97 -30.61 86.62
N LYS A 556 43.49 -29.42 86.19
CA LYS A 556 44.26 -28.22 85.74
C LYS A 556 45.13 -28.31 84.45
N LYS A 557 45.22 -27.29 83.58
CA LYS A 557 44.46 -26.02 83.41
C LYS A 557 44.91 -25.33 82.08
N ILE A 558 44.00 -24.57 81.44
CA ILE A 558 44.29 -23.43 80.50
C ILE A 558 44.86 -23.87 79.10
N ASP A 559 44.50 -23.30 77.94
CA ASP A 559 43.66 -22.12 77.62
C ASP A 559 42.60 -22.34 76.49
N THR A 560 41.69 -21.36 76.40
CA THR A 560 40.67 -20.95 75.40
C THR A 560 40.38 -21.71 74.07
N ASP A 561 39.07 -21.98 73.91
CA ASP A 561 38.19 -21.85 72.73
C ASP A 561 38.14 -22.83 71.51
N LYS A 562 36.96 -23.47 71.39
CA LYS A 562 36.14 -23.66 70.16
C LYS A 562 36.60 -24.61 69.02
N ILE A 563 36.80 -25.88 69.39
CA ILE A 563 36.00 -27.05 68.92
C ILE A 563 34.69 -26.67 68.17
N LEU A 564 34.24 -27.29 67.05
CA LEU A 564 34.71 -28.47 66.29
C LEU A 564 34.24 -28.42 64.80
N LYS A 565 35.05 -28.93 63.85
CA LYS A 565 34.61 -29.36 62.49
C LYS A 565 35.50 -30.48 61.92
N ALA A 566 35.03 -31.72 62.00
CA ALA A 566 35.47 -32.93 61.27
C ALA A 566 34.33 -33.98 61.46
N THR A 567 34.18 -35.10 60.73
CA THR A 567 35.11 -35.95 59.96
C THR A 567 34.27 -36.57 58.81
N VAL A 568 34.58 -36.57 57.51
CA VAL A 568 35.80 -36.82 56.69
C VAL A 568 35.98 -38.29 56.26
N ASN A 569 36.21 -38.45 54.93
CA ASN A 569 36.63 -39.62 54.11
C ASN A 569 35.53 -40.18 53.19
N LYS A 570 35.77 -40.57 51.92
CA LYS A 570 36.94 -40.51 50.98
C LYS A 570 36.36 -40.70 49.54
N THR A 571 37.01 -40.47 48.38
CA THR A 571 38.45 -40.44 48.00
C THR A 571 38.64 -39.66 46.66
N SER A 572 39.84 -39.09 46.43
CA SER A 572 40.52 -38.88 45.11
C SER A 572 39.89 -38.00 43.98
N THR A 573 40.64 -37.18 43.21
CA THR A 573 42.04 -36.67 43.31
C THR A 573 42.25 -35.42 42.41
N GLU A 574 42.95 -34.40 42.92
CA GLU A 574 43.91 -33.41 42.32
C GLU A 574 43.84 -32.89 40.84
N PRO A 575 44.52 -31.75 40.46
CA PRO A 575 45.09 -30.63 41.26
C PRO A 575 45.02 -29.16 40.68
N LYS A 576 44.90 -28.15 41.57
CA LYS A 576 45.59 -26.79 41.59
C LYS A 576 45.36 -25.76 40.42
N LYS A 577 45.43 -24.41 40.56
CA LYS A 577 45.48 -23.39 41.66
C LYS A 577 45.20 -21.96 41.04
N GLU A 578 44.46 -21.03 41.70
CA GLU A 578 44.89 -19.75 42.40
C GLU A 578 45.61 -18.67 41.53
N ASP A 579 45.56 -17.33 41.70
CA ASP A 579 45.12 -16.36 42.77
C ASP A 579 45.04 -14.91 42.15
N LYS A 580 44.62 -13.74 42.73
CA LYS A 580 43.94 -13.30 43.99
C LYS A 580 43.09 -11.98 43.84
N GLN A 581 43.43 -10.86 44.53
CA GLN A 581 42.72 -9.54 44.70
C GLN A 581 43.76 -8.41 45.10
N PRO A 582 43.49 -7.16 45.64
CA PRO A 582 42.25 -6.39 45.98
C PRO A 582 42.26 -4.80 45.85
N ILE A 583 41.13 -4.14 46.22
CA ILE A 583 40.98 -2.76 46.86
C ILE A 583 41.02 -1.42 46.03
N LYS A 584 40.53 -0.31 46.65
CA LYS A 584 40.04 1.00 46.13
C LYS A 584 41.03 2.19 46.29
N THR A 585 40.88 3.31 45.53
CA THR A 585 40.52 4.71 46.01
C THR A 585 40.71 5.90 45.00
N VAL A 586 39.66 6.75 44.86
CA VAL A 586 39.62 8.25 44.95
C VAL A 586 40.29 9.24 43.91
N GLU A 587 39.48 10.25 43.50
CA GLU A 587 39.74 11.67 43.07
C GLU A 587 39.77 12.23 41.60
N LYS A 588 39.02 13.35 41.43
CA LYS A 588 39.04 14.55 40.52
C LYS A 588 40.03 14.59 39.32
N ALA A 589 39.73 15.14 38.12
CA ALA A 589 39.26 16.52 37.85
C ALA A 589 38.99 16.87 36.35
N LYS A 590 38.16 17.92 36.11
CA LYS A 590 38.18 18.96 35.03
C LYS A 590 38.34 18.63 33.51
N ALA A 591 37.26 18.92 32.77
CA ALA A 591 37.09 20.05 31.83
C ALA A 591 37.21 19.89 30.27
N THR A 592 36.35 20.70 29.61
CA THR A 592 36.38 21.26 28.24
C THR A 592 36.19 20.36 27.00
N GLU A 593 35.06 20.61 26.33
CA GLU A 593 34.73 20.32 24.94
C GLU A 593 35.29 21.41 24.00
N PRO A 594 35.45 21.13 22.68
CA PRO A 594 34.90 22.08 21.70
C PRO A 594 34.23 21.43 20.47
N GLU A 595 33.32 22.19 19.84
CA GLU A 595 32.50 21.79 18.69
C GLU A 595 33.28 21.52 17.39
N LYS A 596 32.72 20.69 16.48
CA LYS A 596 32.36 21.16 15.12
C LYS A 596 31.45 20.24 14.28
N LYS A 597 30.67 20.94 13.45
CA LYS A 597 29.66 20.54 12.45
C LYS A 597 30.06 19.40 11.51
N ILE A 598 29.06 18.63 11.07
CA ILE A 598 29.15 17.63 9.99
C ILE A 598 28.43 18.13 8.73
N GLU A 599 29.03 17.95 7.55
CA GLU A 599 28.38 18.14 6.24
C GLU A 599 27.85 16.81 5.66
N VAL A 600 26.87 16.87 4.76
CA VAL A 600 26.19 15.68 4.19
C VAL A 600 26.78 15.29 2.81
N PRO A 601 27.40 14.11 2.65
CA PRO A 601 27.87 13.62 1.36
C PRO A 601 26.76 12.92 0.53
N LYS A 602 26.89 12.96 -0.80
CA LYS A 602 25.95 12.37 -1.76
C LYS A 602 26.36 10.95 -2.14
N VAL A 603 25.39 10.03 -2.25
CA VAL A 603 25.58 8.70 -2.86
C VAL A 603 25.19 8.73 -4.35
N LYS A 604 25.95 8.04 -5.21
CA LYS A 604 25.65 7.87 -6.65
C LYS A 604 25.09 6.47 -6.92
N ILE A 605 24.18 6.38 -7.88
CA ILE A 605 23.62 5.12 -8.40
C ILE A 605 24.63 4.46 -9.35
N ILE A 606 24.76 3.14 -9.28
CA ILE A 606 25.64 2.32 -10.12
C ILE A 606 24.87 1.88 -11.39
N LYS A 607 25.52 1.97 -12.56
CA LYS A 607 25.09 1.26 -13.78
C LYS A 607 25.83 -0.07 -13.89
N HIS A 608 25.17 -1.12 -14.35
CA HIS A 608 25.84 -2.34 -14.84
C HIS A 608 26.57 -2.06 -16.18
N ALA A 609 27.53 -2.92 -16.52
CA ALA A 609 28.43 -2.76 -17.65
C ALA A 609 28.59 -4.05 -18.45
N GLU A 610 28.89 -3.93 -19.75
CA GLU A 610 29.38 -5.02 -20.59
C GLU A 610 30.92 -5.15 -20.52
N PRO A 611 31.50 -6.34 -20.82
CA PRO A 611 32.85 -6.67 -20.41
C PRO A 611 33.95 -6.39 -21.46
N LYS A 612 35.18 -6.17 -20.98
CA LYS A 612 36.44 -6.48 -21.70
C LYS A 612 37.62 -6.70 -20.73
N ASN A 613 38.67 -7.35 -21.22
CA ASN A 613 39.65 -8.12 -20.43
C ASN A 613 40.68 -7.32 -19.60
N LYS A 614 40.98 -7.85 -18.39
CA LYS A 614 42.30 -8.15 -17.75
C LYS A 614 43.58 -7.33 -18.10
N PRO A 615 44.61 -7.29 -17.20
CA PRO A 615 44.65 -7.43 -15.73
C PRO A 615 45.70 -6.46 -15.07
N ILE A 616 46.34 -6.88 -13.95
CA ILE A 616 47.49 -6.29 -13.20
C ILE A 616 47.08 -5.28 -12.08
N ALA A 617 47.61 -5.28 -10.84
CA ALA A 617 48.13 -6.33 -9.94
C ALA A 617 48.35 -5.73 -8.51
N ASN A 618 48.36 -6.60 -7.49
CA ASN A 618 48.75 -6.41 -6.06
C ASN A 618 47.69 -5.85 -5.08
N LYS A 619 47.44 -6.41 -3.86
CA LYS A 619 48.25 -6.80 -2.65
C LYS A 619 48.63 -5.55 -1.82
N LEU A 620 48.41 -5.40 -0.49
CA LEU A 620 48.11 -6.29 0.68
C LEU A 620 46.92 -5.71 1.54
N ILE A 621 46.12 -6.46 2.33
CA ILE A 621 46.24 -6.85 3.79
C ILE A 621 46.40 -5.61 4.73
N SER A 622 45.67 -5.37 5.85
CA SER A 622 45.18 -6.29 6.93
C SER A 622 43.86 -5.91 7.66
N LYS A 623 43.36 -6.83 8.50
CA LYS A 623 42.36 -6.74 9.61
C LYS A 623 43.13 -6.94 10.97
N PRO A 624 42.56 -7.09 12.21
CA PRO A 624 41.18 -6.95 12.75
C PRO A 624 41.03 -6.30 14.20
N VAL A 625 39.78 -6.20 14.72
CA VAL A 625 39.28 -6.46 16.14
C VAL A 625 40.01 -5.84 17.37
N ALA A 626 39.45 -4.88 18.14
CA ALA A 626 38.50 -4.93 19.32
C ALA A 626 39.23 -5.04 20.70
N THR A 627 38.67 -4.92 21.94
CA THR A 627 37.28 -4.88 22.51
C THR A 627 37.27 -4.20 23.94
N GLU A 628 36.13 -4.20 24.68
CA GLU A 628 35.95 -4.04 26.17
C GLU A 628 36.15 -2.64 26.83
N SER A 629 35.61 -2.31 28.03
CA SER A 629 34.37 -2.68 28.79
C SER A 629 34.13 -1.69 29.99
N ALA A 630 33.02 -1.75 30.75
CA ALA A 630 32.60 -0.71 31.74
C ALA A 630 32.22 -1.20 33.17
N PRO A 631 32.45 -0.36 34.22
CA PRO A 631 31.51 -0.16 35.37
C PRO A 631 31.59 1.27 36.02
N ILE A 632 30.86 1.68 37.10
CA ILE A 632 29.40 1.73 37.42
C ILE A 632 29.16 2.66 38.67
N GLU A 633 28.11 3.53 38.63
CA GLU A 633 27.35 4.21 39.75
C GLU A 633 28.04 5.08 40.86
N ALA A 634 27.40 5.99 41.62
CA ALA A 634 25.98 6.47 41.84
C ALA A 634 25.98 7.93 42.42
N PRO A 635 24.87 8.54 42.91
CA PRO A 635 23.59 8.87 42.24
C PRO A 635 23.15 10.36 42.41
N LYS A 636 22.44 10.98 41.45
CA LYS A 636 21.65 12.24 41.67
C LYS A 636 20.79 12.72 40.49
N ALA A 637 19.76 13.51 40.82
CA ALA A 637 18.92 14.32 39.92
C ALA A 637 18.02 13.51 38.95
N PRO A 638 16.93 14.08 38.38
CA PRO A 638 16.02 13.33 37.51
C PRO A 638 16.76 12.92 36.23
N VAL A 639 16.86 11.61 36.02
CA VAL A 639 17.59 11.03 34.90
C VAL A 639 16.89 11.40 33.60
N ALA A 640 17.57 12.16 32.73
CA ALA A 640 17.17 12.26 31.34
C ALA A 640 17.28 10.86 30.72
N ASN A 641 16.17 10.32 30.19
CA ASN A 641 16.13 8.97 29.64
C ASN A 641 17.09 8.84 28.45
N THR A 642 18.30 8.35 28.70
CA THR A 642 19.25 7.83 27.70
C THR A 642 18.89 6.42 27.23
N GLY A 643 17.77 5.88 27.71
CA GLY A 643 17.16 4.67 27.16
C GLY A 643 16.70 4.89 25.72
N SER A 644 16.96 3.90 24.87
CA SER A 644 16.53 3.94 23.47
C SER A 644 15.01 4.06 23.41
N THR A 645 14.54 5.21 22.92
CA THR A 645 13.11 5.42 22.68
C THR A 645 12.80 4.87 21.29
N ILE A 646 11.97 3.84 21.24
CA ILE A 646 11.66 3.12 20.02
C ILE A 646 10.24 3.49 19.61
N LEU A 647 10.12 4.00 18.39
CA LEU A 647 8.85 4.17 17.70
C LEU A 647 8.44 2.80 17.15
N LEU A 648 7.38 2.24 17.72
CA LEU A 648 6.75 1.00 17.29
C LEU A 648 5.52 1.38 16.45
N ALA A 649 5.30 0.73 15.32
CA ALA A 649 4.07 0.83 14.55
C ALA A 649 3.40 -0.54 14.44
N THR A 650 2.12 -0.61 14.77
CA THR A 650 1.30 -1.82 14.73
C THR A 650 0.57 -1.98 13.39
N PHE A 651 -0.06 -3.13 13.16
CA PHE A 651 -0.76 -3.44 11.89
C PHE A 651 -1.96 -2.54 11.54
N ASP A 652 -2.49 -1.80 12.51
CA ASP A 652 -3.54 -0.78 12.36
C ASP A 652 -2.97 0.64 12.11
N GLU A 653 -1.67 0.73 11.81
CA GLU A 653 -0.85 1.95 11.69
C GLU A 653 -0.73 2.80 12.97
N THR A 654 -1.26 2.33 14.11
CA THR A 654 -1.16 3.05 15.39
C THR A 654 0.31 3.10 15.83
N LYS A 655 0.72 4.27 16.32
CA LYS A 655 2.13 4.59 16.63
C LYS A 655 2.31 4.69 18.12
N TYR A 656 3.28 3.93 18.61
CA TYR A 656 3.58 3.75 20.01
C TYR A 656 5.02 4.16 20.30
N GLU A 657 5.23 4.73 21.47
CA GLU A 657 6.53 5.11 22.00
C GLU A 657 6.88 4.16 23.15
N TYR A 658 7.99 3.45 23.00
CA TYR A 658 8.49 2.50 23.99
C TYR A 658 9.90 2.90 24.42
N SER A 659 10.05 3.33 25.67
CA SER A 659 11.34 3.70 26.26
C SER A 659 11.88 2.54 27.09
N SER A 660 13.00 1.95 26.67
CA SER A 660 13.74 0.94 27.42
C SER A 660 15.13 1.48 27.80
N PRO A 661 15.64 1.22 29.02
CA PRO A 661 17.03 1.52 29.36
C PRO A 661 18.04 0.58 28.66
N ASP A 662 17.57 -0.54 28.08
CA ASP A 662 18.39 -1.55 27.42
C ASP A 662 18.50 -1.30 25.90
N SER A 663 19.71 -1.28 25.37
CA SER A 663 20.01 -1.12 23.94
C SER A 663 19.78 -2.39 23.11
N GLN A 664 19.82 -3.58 23.70
CA GLN A 664 19.62 -4.84 22.98
C GLN A 664 18.13 -5.17 22.77
N ILE A 665 17.23 -4.36 23.35
CA ILE A 665 15.80 -4.63 23.43
C ILE A 665 15.12 -4.83 22.07
N ILE A 666 15.65 -4.27 20.97
CA ILE A 666 15.11 -4.53 19.62
C ILE A 666 15.37 -5.96 19.18
N GLU A 667 16.58 -6.49 19.39
CA GLU A 667 16.86 -7.90 19.10
C GLU A 667 16.03 -8.81 20.01
N ASP A 668 15.84 -8.41 21.27
CA ASP A 668 15.03 -9.12 22.25
C ASP A 668 13.52 -9.14 21.88
N ILE A 669 13.01 -8.05 21.31
CA ILE A 669 11.66 -7.96 20.74
C ILE A 669 11.56 -8.76 19.44
N MET A 670 12.56 -8.70 18.55
CA MET A 670 12.59 -9.45 17.29
C MET A 670 12.69 -10.96 17.52
N GLN A 671 13.52 -11.43 18.46
CA GLN A 671 13.59 -12.84 18.84
C GLN A 671 12.28 -13.31 19.50
N ALA A 672 11.66 -12.48 20.35
CA ALA A 672 10.35 -12.81 20.93
C ALA A 672 9.20 -12.80 19.90
N ALA A 673 9.30 -11.99 18.84
CA ALA A 673 8.34 -12.01 17.73
C ALA A 673 8.57 -13.20 16.79
N ALA A 674 9.83 -13.54 16.49
CA ALA A 674 10.22 -14.66 15.65
C ALA A 674 10.01 -16.04 16.31
N ASN A 675 10.02 -16.12 17.64
CA ASN A 675 9.73 -17.37 18.36
C ASN A 675 8.24 -17.74 18.21
N PRO A 676 7.88 -18.86 17.55
CA PRO A 676 6.47 -19.19 17.31
C PRO A 676 5.71 -19.47 18.61
N THR A 677 6.36 -20.08 19.62
CA THR A 677 5.74 -20.58 20.85
C THR A 677 5.61 -19.55 21.98
N ILE A 678 6.27 -18.40 21.89
CA ILE A 678 6.24 -17.36 22.93
C ILE A 678 5.52 -16.11 22.41
N ASN A 679 4.71 -15.49 23.26
CA ASN A 679 4.23 -14.12 23.05
C ASN A 679 4.65 -13.27 24.27
N LYS A 680 5.35 -12.17 23.99
CA LYS A 680 5.84 -11.17 24.95
C LYS A 680 4.96 -9.93 24.78
N MET A 681 4.48 -9.35 25.89
CA MET A 681 3.71 -8.12 25.86
C MET A 681 4.61 -6.95 26.26
N LEU A 682 4.48 -5.81 25.58
CA LEU A 682 5.14 -4.55 25.93
C LEU A 682 4.11 -3.57 26.46
N GLN A 683 4.42 -2.93 27.59
CA GLN A 683 3.71 -1.74 28.04
C GLN A 683 4.31 -0.53 27.30
N VAL A 684 3.48 0.18 26.54
CA VAL A 684 3.88 1.18 25.54
C VAL A 684 3.01 2.43 25.66
N LYS A 685 3.49 3.58 25.19
CA LYS A 685 2.69 4.82 25.20
C LYS A 685 2.15 5.11 23.80
N ASN A 686 0.84 5.17 23.65
CA ASN A 686 0.21 5.55 22.38
C ASN A 686 0.48 7.03 22.09
N ILE A 687 1.00 7.34 20.90
CA ILE A 687 1.40 8.71 20.54
C ILE A 687 0.19 9.60 20.26
N ALA A 688 -0.92 9.03 19.77
CA ALA A 688 -2.15 9.78 19.48
C ALA A 688 -2.98 10.06 20.74
N THR A 689 -3.17 9.06 21.61
CA THR A 689 -3.99 9.21 22.84
C THR A 689 -3.18 9.69 24.05
N GLN A 690 -1.85 9.62 23.99
CA GLN A 690 -0.90 9.81 25.10
C GLN A 690 -1.07 8.81 26.27
N GLN A 691 -1.98 7.84 26.16
CA GLN A 691 -2.23 6.82 27.19
C GLN A 691 -1.19 5.70 27.14
N ILE A 692 -1.10 4.95 28.25
CA ILE A 692 -0.27 3.76 28.36
C ILE A 692 -1.13 2.53 28.04
N GLU A 693 -0.75 1.81 27.00
CA GLU A 693 -1.44 0.63 26.48
C GLU A 693 -0.50 -0.59 26.54
N ILE A 694 -1.04 -1.79 26.31
CA ILE A 694 -0.25 -3.04 26.32
C ILE A 694 -0.42 -3.73 24.97
N ILE A 695 0.67 -3.83 24.19
CA ILE A 695 0.67 -4.46 22.87
C ILE A 695 1.53 -5.73 22.85
N SER A 696 1.18 -6.68 21.98
CA SER A 696 2.02 -7.86 21.72
C SER A 696 3.23 -7.48 20.87
N VAL A 697 4.41 -8.06 21.14
CA VAL A 697 5.58 -7.95 20.23
C VAL A 697 5.27 -8.43 18.81
N LYS A 698 4.31 -9.34 18.65
CA LYS A 698 3.88 -9.89 17.36
C LYS A 698 2.92 -8.96 16.60
N ALA A 699 2.36 -7.95 17.26
CA ALA A 699 1.55 -6.91 16.61
C ALA A 699 2.41 -5.80 15.97
N ILE A 700 3.72 -5.76 16.26
CA ILE A 700 4.64 -4.71 15.83
C ILE A 700 5.11 -5.00 14.40
N MET A 701 4.60 -4.21 13.44
CA MET A 701 4.96 -4.30 12.03
C MET A 701 6.28 -3.58 11.71
N LYS A 702 6.60 -2.51 12.45
CA LYS A 702 7.84 -1.74 12.26
C LYS A 702 8.38 -1.19 13.58
N MET A 703 9.70 -1.19 13.70
CA MET A 703 10.44 -0.56 14.80
C MET A 703 11.44 0.44 14.25
N GLN A 704 11.62 1.57 14.95
CA GLN A 704 12.61 2.58 14.62
C GLN A 704 13.13 3.22 15.91
N VAL A 705 14.45 3.16 16.15
CA VAL A 705 15.10 3.97 17.20
C VAL A 705 14.95 5.44 16.84
N LYS A 706 14.64 6.26 17.84
CA LYS A 706 14.38 7.71 17.75
C LYS A 706 15.63 8.52 18.11
#